data_AF-A0A6G7RXZ9-F1
#
_entry.id   AF-A0A6G7RXZ9-F1
#
_cell.length_a   1.000
_cell.length_b   1.000
_cell.length_c   1.000
_cell.angle_alpha   90.00
_cell.angle_beta   90.00
_cell.angle_gamma   90.00
#
_symmetry.space_group_name_H-M   'P 1'
#
loop_
_entity.id
_entity.type
_entity.pdbx_description
1 polymer ?
#
loop_
_entity_poly.entity_id
_entity_poly.type
_entity_poly.pdbx_seq_one_letter_code
_entity_poly.pdbx_strand_id
1 'polypeptide(L)'
;MKKRPILSALGVLFIAFCLYQVYVFYFATNDNIQSIYLVPKDAVYVIETDQPVDNWATISKSEIWQHLNTNDYFNTLAKNLNKLDSIFKEKESVFNRIGNRDVLVSAHVYAPKKYGFFYVVDLQKLSRLNVLKSHLNTVVNNNYKVSKRDYKTHEITEVYDNKTRETLYISFIKNQMIASYVHTLVEASIDQYLEPEIGRNLNFLEVKKEVDGDDMFRLYFQYDYLDEFVKVFSNKPNTLTKSISNSLAFSGFSFDLNKNIITANGITNVNPNAGIYLKALQKSGKGGRSITEIAPKQTALYLSFGFSRFSEFYQNFEALQKENPEQFKTYTEGIEQVENFLKINIKRHFINWVDDEVALLQLHSSVSQSKQDVALVLKAKYKDDAKENLGFVLEQIRKRSPVKFKEINYKGYAINFMQIKGFFKLFLGGLFEDIEKPYFTIIDDYVVFSNHPNTLKSIINTYIDKETLSNFEAFKDFEDRFENRSSVFTYINTPSLYNSAYQFVDNDTKKQLKANKDYFICFPQIGLQLTPENKFFSSKIVMQYDDLESVKNNFIFKEEKQYTSSYSIEITEENLDKNTVFNVAELYPTDLTAKTFTKNYTNGKPHIVVELKDGLKHGKYQEFYPNGILKISGKYRKDKQVGLWRAYNLNEDLVYKDRL
;
A
#
# COMPACT_ATOMS: atom_id res chain seq x y z
N MET A 1 35.24 -33.21 69.38
CA MET A 1 34.11 -32.30 69.04
C MET A 1 33.23 -32.95 67.97
N LYS A 2 31.93 -33.10 68.25
CA LYS A 2 30.99 -33.90 67.43
C LYS A 2 30.67 -33.18 66.11
N LYS A 3 31.16 -33.68 64.96
CA LYS A 3 30.86 -33.15 63.60
C LYS A 3 29.44 -33.50 63.10
N ARG A 4 28.81 -34.54 63.68
CA ARG A 4 27.43 -34.97 63.36
C ARG A 4 26.36 -33.89 63.53
N PRO A 5 26.27 -33.13 64.66
CA PRO A 5 25.26 -32.08 64.83
C PRO A 5 25.38 -30.94 63.80
N ILE A 6 26.59 -30.64 63.33
CA ILE A 6 26.85 -29.58 62.35
C ILE A 6 26.35 -29.99 60.96
N LEU A 7 26.59 -31.23 60.54
CA LEU A 7 26.08 -31.77 59.28
C LEU A 7 24.55 -31.87 59.25
N SER A 8 23.92 -32.26 60.37
CA SER A 8 22.45 -32.25 60.47
C SER A 8 21.88 -30.84 60.47
N ALA A 9 22.55 -29.86 61.11
CA ALA A 9 22.12 -28.46 61.07
C ALA A 9 22.24 -27.86 59.66
N LEU A 10 23.31 -28.18 58.92
CA LEU A 10 23.48 -27.79 57.52
C LEU A 10 22.44 -28.46 56.61
N GLY A 11 22.10 -29.73 56.85
CA GLY A 11 21.04 -30.42 56.13
C GLY A 11 19.65 -29.80 56.36
N VAL A 12 19.33 -29.42 57.60
CA VAL A 12 18.08 -28.72 57.92
C VAL A 12 18.04 -27.33 57.31
N LEU A 13 19.15 -26.58 57.34
CA LEU A 13 19.26 -25.28 56.65
C LEU A 13 19.09 -25.43 55.14
N PHE A 14 19.66 -26.47 54.54
CA PHE A 14 19.50 -26.75 53.12
C PHE A 14 18.06 -27.11 52.77
N ILE A 15 17.41 -27.97 53.56
CA ILE A 15 16.00 -28.33 53.36
C ILE A 15 15.09 -27.11 53.57
N ALA A 16 15.34 -26.29 54.60
CA ALA A 16 14.60 -25.06 54.84
C ALA A 16 14.82 -24.05 53.69
N PHE A 17 16.03 -23.96 53.15
CA PHE A 17 16.32 -23.16 51.96
C PHE A 17 15.57 -23.71 50.74
N CYS A 18 15.60 -25.02 50.49
CA CYS A 18 14.85 -25.63 49.40
C CYS A 18 13.33 -25.43 49.55
N LEU A 19 12.77 -25.62 50.74
CA LEU A 19 11.36 -25.39 51.04
C LEU A 19 10.99 -23.91 50.90
N TYR A 20 11.87 -22.99 51.30
CA TYR A 20 11.69 -21.56 51.07
C TYR A 20 11.74 -21.24 49.57
N GLN A 21 12.65 -21.82 48.79
CA GLN A 21 12.68 -21.66 47.33
C GLN A 21 11.41 -22.22 46.68
N VAL A 22 10.90 -23.37 47.14
CA VAL A 22 9.62 -23.93 46.69
C VAL A 22 8.46 -22.99 47.07
N TYR A 23 8.46 -22.46 48.29
CA TYR A 23 7.44 -21.51 48.76
C TYR A 23 7.45 -20.22 47.93
N VAL A 24 8.62 -19.62 47.73
CA VAL A 24 8.80 -18.43 46.89
C VAL A 24 8.42 -18.72 45.44
N PHE A 25 8.72 -19.91 44.92
CA PHE A 25 8.40 -20.26 43.54
C PHE A 25 6.90 -20.52 43.31
N TYR A 26 6.20 -21.16 44.25
CA TYR A 26 4.80 -21.55 44.08
C TYR A 26 3.77 -20.62 44.75
N PHE A 27 4.09 -20.00 45.89
CA PHE A 27 3.12 -19.33 46.75
C PHE A 27 3.34 -17.81 46.94
N ALA A 28 4.52 -17.26 46.65
CA ALA A 28 4.72 -15.81 46.69
C ALA A 28 3.91 -15.10 45.60
N THR A 29 3.26 -13.99 45.94
CA THR A 29 2.48 -13.15 45.03
C THR A 29 3.32 -12.73 43.83
N ASN A 30 2.75 -12.85 42.63
CA ASN A 30 3.40 -12.43 41.38
C ASN A 30 3.30 -10.92 41.25
N ASP A 31 4.42 -10.20 41.49
CA ASP A 31 4.57 -8.82 41.04
C ASP A 31 4.88 -8.82 39.53
N ASN A 32 3.89 -9.24 38.73
CA ASN A 32 4.02 -9.34 37.27
C ASN A 32 3.65 -8.02 36.59
N ILE A 33 4.28 -7.76 35.44
CA ILE A 33 3.96 -6.66 34.55
C ILE A 33 3.60 -7.21 33.17
N GLN A 34 2.64 -6.57 32.52
CA GLN A 34 2.26 -6.87 31.13
C GLN A 34 3.34 -6.37 30.16
N SER A 35 3.63 -7.18 29.13
CA SER A 35 4.68 -6.89 28.14
C SER A 35 4.52 -5.52 27.47
N ILE A 36 3.28 -5.08 27.24
CA ILE A 36 2.97 -3.81 26.59
C ILE A 36 3.45 -2.58 27.38
N TYR A 37 3.56 -2.68 28.71
CA TYR A 37 4.08 -1.58 29.54
C TYR A 37 5.60 -1.40 29.43
N LEU A 38 6.29 -2.30 28.73
CA LEU A 38 7.72 -2.22 28.47
C LEU A 38 8.04 -1.78 27.05
N VAL A 39 7.04 -1.62 26.18
CA VAL A 39 7.26 -1.27 24.77
C VAL A 39 7.57 0.22 24.66
N PRO A 40 8.71 0.61 24.07
CA PRO A 40 9.03 2.02 23.81
C PRO A 40 7.90 2.73 23.07
N LYS A 41 7.62 3.99 23.44
CA LYS A 41 6.48 4.75 22.93
C LYS A 41 6.45 4.98 21.42
N ASP A 42 7.61 4.90 20.78
CA ASP A 42 7.84 5.13 19.35
C ASP A 42 7.68 3.87 18.50
N ALA A 43 6.97 2.86 19.02
CA ALA A 43 6.64 1.66 18.26
C ALA A 43 5.75 2.03 17.07
N VAL A 44 6.23 1.75 15.86
CA VAL A 44 5.43 1.86 14.63
C VAL A 44 4.35 0.79 14.62
N TYR A 45 4.73 -0.43 15.00
CA TYR A 45 3.81 -1.54 15.21
C TYR A 45 4.34 -2.51 16.26
N VAL A 46 3.41 -3.28 16.82
CA VAL A 46 3.62 -4.30 17.84
C VAL A 46 2.95 -5.59 17.38
N ILE A 47 3.69 -6.69 17.32
CA ILE A 47 3.18 -8.03 17.07
C ILE A 47 3.22 -8.79 18.40
N GLU A 48 2.11 -9.40 18.78
CA GLU A 48 1.94 -10.17 20.02
C GLU A 48 1.45 -11.59 19.66
N THR A 49 1.99 -12.60 20.35
CA THR A 49 1.51 -13.98 20.28
C THR A 49 1.68 -14.64 21.63
N ASP A 50 0.65 -15.36 22.07
CA ASP A 50 0.61 -16.16 23.29
C ASP A 50 1.08 -17.60 23.06
N GLN A 51 0.98 -18.10 21.83
CA GLN A 51 1.36 -19.46 21.44
C GLN A 51 2.46 -19.48 20.35
N PRO A 52 3.63 -18.86 20.59
CA PRO A 52 4.66 -18.69 19.57
C PRO A 52 5.15 -20.00 18.95
N VAL A 53 5.22 -21.09 19.73
CA VAL A 53 5.71 -22.40 19.26
C VAL A 53 4.69 -23.06 18.32
N ASP A 54 3.43 -23.13 18.73
CA ASP A 54 2.36 -23.77 17.95
C ASP A 54 2.07 -22.97 16.68
N ASN A 55 1.98 -21.64 16.81
CA ASN A 55 1.77 -20.75 15.66
C ASN A 55 2.94 -20.82 14.66
N TRP A 56 4.18 -20.93 15.15
CA TRP A 56 5.34 -21.16 14.30
C TRP A 56 5.29 -22.51 13.58
N ALA A 57 4.85 -23.58 14.25
CA ALA A 57 4.69 -24.89 13.64
C ALA A 57 3.66 -24.87 12.49
N THR A 58 2.63 -24.01 12.59
CA THR A 58 1.66 -23.78 11.52
C THR A 58 2.27 -22.94 10.38
N ILE A 59 2.88 -21.78 10.68
CA ILE A 59 3.50 -20.91 9.66
C ILE A 59 4.57 -21.65 8.87
N SER A 60 5.46 -22.38 9.56
CA SER A 60 6.61 -23.03 8.93
C SER A 60 6.23 -24.09 7.90
N LYS A 61 5.00 -24.62 7.95
CA LYS A 61 4.44 -25.58 6.99
C LYS A 61 3.75 -24.91 5.80
N SER A 62 3.43 -23.62 5.87
CA SER A 62 2.73 -22.89 4.81
C SER A 62 3.59 -22.73 3.55
N GLU A 63 2.93 -22.66 2.38
CA GLU A 63 3.61 -22.40 1.10
C GLU A 63 4.28 -21.02 1.10
N ILE A 64 3.65 -20.04 1.76
CA ILE A 64 4.20 -18.69 1.97
C ILE A 64 5.58 -18.78 2.63
N TRP A 65 5.67 -19.49 3.75
CA TRP A 65 6.94 -19.60 4.47
C TRP A 65 7.98 -20.38 3.68
N GLN A 66 7.58 -21.48 3.02
CA GLN A 66 8.48 -22.25 2.17
C GLN A 66 9.10 -21.38 1.06
N HIS A 67 8.29 -20.53 0.43
CA HIS A 67 8.78 -19.57 -0.56
C HIS A 67 9.69 -18.50 0.07
N LEU A 68 9.25 -17.83 1.15
CA LEU A 68 10.08 -16.82 1.82
C LEU A 68 11.44 -17.38 2.25
N ASN A 69 11.49 -18.61 2.71
CA ASN A 69 12.70 -19.31 3.15
C ASN A 69 13.71 -19.60 2.02
N THR A 70 13.35 -19.37 0.75
CA THR A 70 14.31 -19.37 -0.38
C THR A 70 15.15 -18.09 -0.43
N ASN A 71 14.76 -17.04 0.29
CA ASN A 71 15.54 -15.82 0.45
C ASN A 71 16.64 -16.00 1.50
N ASP A 72 17.84 -15.46 1.26
CA ASP A 72 18.97 -15.58 2.18
C ASP A 72 18.68 -15.08 3.60
N TYR A 73 17.91 -13.99 3.74
CA TYR A 73 17.54 -13.42 5.03
C TYR A 73 16.65 -14.39 5.82
N PHE A 74 15.52 -14.81 5.22
CA PHE A 74 14.58 -15.72 5.87
C PHE A 74 15.18 -17.11 6.07
N ASN A 75 16.06 -17.58 5.17
CA ASN A 75 16.80 -18.82 5.33
C ASN A 75 17.71 -18.80 6.56
N THR A 76 18.40 -17.69 6.78
CA THR A 76 19.25 -17.49 7.96
C THR A 76 18.40 -17.45 9.23
N LEU A 77 17.27 -16.74 9.19
CA LEU A 77 16.29 -16.72 10.29
C LEU A 77 15.77 -18.12 10.62
N ALA A 78 15.34 -18.89 9.62
CA ALA A 78 14.85 -20.25 9.76
C ALA A 78 15.89 -21.19 10.37
N LYS A 79 17.15 -21.12 9.91
CA LYS A 79 18.26 -21.91 10.47
C LYS A 79 18.48 -21.61 11.96
N ASN A 80 18.37 -20.35 12.37
CA ASN A 80 18.49 -19.96 13.77
C ASN A 80 17.31 -20.45 14.61
N LEU A 81 16.09 -20.34 14.08
CA LEU A 81 14.88 -20.85 14.74
C LEU A 81 14.88 -22.38 14.85
N ASN A 82 15.34 -23.12 13.85
CA ASN A 82 15.44 -24.59 13.89
C ASN A 82 16.49 -25.09 14.90
N LYS A 83 17.56 -24.33 15.12
CA LYS A 83 18.51 -24.63 16.21
C LYS A 83 17.86 -24.47 17.58
N LEU A 84 17.04 -23.41 17.75
CA LEU A 84 16.24 -23.22 18.96
C LEU A 84 15.22 -24.35 19.12
N ASP A 85 14.49 -24.73 18.05
CA ASP A 85 13.54 -25.85 18.05
C ASP A 85 14.20 -27.19 18.43
N SER A 86 15.42 -27.45 17.95
CA SER A 86 16.17 -28.65 18.34
C SER A 86 16.48 -28.68 19.84
N ILE A 87 16.85 -27.52 20.42
CA ILE A 87 17.06 -27.37 21.87
C ILE A 87 15.73 -27.52 22.64
N PHE A 88 14.64 -26.98 22.12
CA PHE A 88 13.30 -27.09 22.71
C PHE A 88 12.82 -28.55 22.71
N LYS A 89 12.99 -29.28 21.60
CA LYS A 89 12.66 -30.71 21.46
C LYS A 89 13.53 -31.61 22.33
N GLU A 90 14.83 -31.35 22.41
CA GLU A 90 15.73 -32.11 23.28
C GLU A 90 15.37 -31.96 24.78
N LYS A 91 14.74 -30.85 25.14
CA LYS A 91 14.32 -30.50 26.51
C LYS A 91 12.80 -30.40 26.65
N GLU A 92 12.04 -31.06 25.79
CA GLU A 92 10.60 -30.91 25.65
C GLU A 92 9.85 -31.18 26.98
N SER A 93 10.29 -32.17 27.76
CA SER A 93 9.72 -32.47 29.09
C SER A 93 9.91 -31.35 30.12
N VAL A 94 10.93 -30.50 29.93
CA VAL A 94 11.23 -29.35 30.79
C VAL A 94 10.41 -28.15 30.32
N PHE A 95 10.32 -27.91 29.01
CA PHE A 95 9.59 -26.78 28.44
C PHE A 95 8.06 -26.94 28.46
N ASN A 96 7.53 -28.16 28.28
CA ASN A 96 6.09 -28.44 28.42
C ASN A 96 5.57 -28.22 29.86
N ARG A 97 6.45 -28.21 30.86
CA ARG A 97 6.12 -27.86 32.27
C ARG A 97 6.16 -26.36 32.54
N ILE A 98 6.67 -25.57 31.60
CA ILE A 98 6.87 -24.13 31.71
C ILE A 98 5.75 -23.34 31.04
N GLY A 99 4.98 -23.95 30.14
CA GLY A 99 3.78 -23.39 29.52
C GLY A 99 4.06 -22.48 28.32
N ASN A 100 2.97 -22.11 27.63
CA ASN A 100 2.96 -21.12 26.56
C ASN A 100 3.41 -19.75 27.10
N ARG A 101 4.17 -19.01 26.31
CA ARG A 101 4.79 -17.74 26.71
C ARG A 101 4.39 -16.63 25.76
N ASP A 102 4.00 -15.51 26.33
CA ASP A 102 3.71 -14.31 25.57
C ASP A 102 5.01 -13.73 25.01
N VAL A 103 5.06 -13.63 23.69
CA VAL A 103 6.15 -12.99 22.96
C VAL A 103 5.58 -11.76 22.27
N LEU A 104 6.25 -10.64 22.47
CA LEU A 104 5.93 -9.37 21.84
C LEU A 104 7.16 -8.87 21.09
N VAL A 105 6.94 -8.43 19.85
CA VAL A 105 7.95 -7.81 18.99
C VAL A 105 7.44 -6.45 18.52
N SER A 106 8.23 -5.40 18.67
CA SER A 106 7.87 -4.06 18.19
C SER A 106 8.96 -3.47 17.29
N ALA A 107 8.55 -2.67 16.30
CA ALA A 107 9.45 -2.03 15.34
C ALA A 107 9.55 -0.52 15.60
N HIS A 108 10.78 0.02 15.59
CA HIS A 108 11.07 1.40 15.97
C HIS A 108 12.04 2.06 14.99
N VAL A 109 11.79 3.31 14.61
CA VAL A 109 12.73 4.13 13.83
C VAL A 109 13.70 4.81 14.81
N TYR A 110 14.86 4.18 15.04
CA TYR A 110 15.82 4.68 16.05
C TYR A 110 16.85 5.67 15.51
N ALA A 111 16.99 5.78 14.18
CA ALA A 111 17.87 6.73 13.53
C ALA A 111 17.39 7.02 12.09
N PRO A 112 17.82 8.13 11.46
CA PRO A 112 17.46 8.41 10.07
C PRO A 112 17.80 7.22 9.16
N LYS A 113 16.81 6.77 8.38
CA LYS A 113 16.93 5.62 7.46
C LYS A 113 17.20 4.27 8.13
N LYS A 114 17.01 4.16 9.45
CA LYS A 114 17.22 2.91 10.18
C LYS A 114 16.05 2.63 11.11
N TYR A 115 15.59 1.39 11.08
CA TYR A 115 14.64 0.87 12.04
C TYR A 115 15.21 -0.40 12.68
N GLY A 116 14.73 -0.74 13.86
CA GLY A 116 15.17 -1.88 14.65
C GLY A 116 13.99 -2.53 15.37
N PHE A 117 14.24 -3.73 15.88
CA PHE A 117 13.24 -4.50 16.62
C PHE A 117 13.56 -4.54 18.11
N PHE A 118 12.51 -4.49 18.90
CA PHE A 118 12.52 -4.68 20.34
C PHE A 118 11.67 -5.91 20.68
N TYR A 119 12.17 -6.75 21.59
CA TYR A 119 11.59 -8.03 21.93
C TYR A 119 11.27 -8.08 23.42
N VAL A 120 10.09 -8.58 23.76
CA VAL A 120 9.68 -8.87 25.13
C VAL A 120 9.22 -10.32 25.20
N VAL A 121 9.74 -11.07 26.17
CA VAL A 121 9.35 -12.45 26.43
C VAL A 121 8.92 -12.58 27.88
N ASP A 122 7.67 -12.99 28.10
CA ASP A 122 7.19 -13.27 29.45
C ASP A 122 7.80 -14.59 29.94
N LEU A 123 8.71 -14.48 30.92
CA LEU A 123 9.33 -15.63 31.57
C LEU A 123 8.43 -16.24 32.64
N GLN A 124 7.32 -15.59 33.00
CA GLN A 124 6.40 -15.96 34.06
C GLN A 124 7.20 -16.31 35.34
N LYS A 125 7.01 -17.52 35.87
CA LYS A 125 7.69 -18.00 37.09
C LYS A 125 9.20 -18.20 36.91
N LEU A 126 9.71 -18.35 35.68
CA LEU A 126 11.16 -18.53 35.45
C LEU A 126 11.99 -17.29 35.74
N SER A 127 11.38 -16.11 35.72
CA SER A 127 12.05 -14.87 36.11
C SER A 127 12.64 -14.90 37.53
N ARG A 128 12.12 -15.80 38.39
CA ARG A 128 12.58 -16.05 39.76
C ARG A 128 13.86 -16.89 39.81
N LEU A 129 14.17 -17.63 38.75
CA LEU A 129 15.42 -18.38 38.66
C LEU A 129 16.55 -17.38 38.36
N ASN A 130 17.28 -16.98 39.39
CA ASN A 130 18.52 -16.19 39.23
C ASN A 130 19.51 -16.84 38.25
N VAL A 131 19.38 -18.15 38.03
CA VAL A 131 20.23 -18.92 37.13
C VAL A 131 20.29 -18.31 35.71
N LEU A 132 19.16 -17.90 35.13
CA LEU A 132 19.15 -17.27 33.80
C LEU A 132 19.81 -15.89 33.81
N LYS A 133 19.64 -15.12 34.89
CA LYS A 133 20.18 -13.76 35.03
C LYS A 133 21.68 -13.74 35.32
N SER A 134 22.19 -14.72 36.08
CA SER A 134 23.58 -14.78 36.54
C SER A 134 24.50 -15.63 35.68
N HIS A 135 23.97 -16.49 34.80
CA HIS A 135 24.76 -17.46 34.04
C HIS A 135 24.68 -17.33 32.52
N LEU A 136 24.23 -16.19 31.96
CA LEU A 136 24.31 -15.94 30.51
C LEU A 136 25.72 -16.21 29.96
N ASN A 137 26.77 -15.81 30.68
CA ASN A 137 28.17 -16.06 30.30
C ASN A 137 28.52 -17.56 30.13
N THR A 138 27.78 -18.46 30.77
CA THR A 138 28.01 -19.92 30.69
C THR A 138 27.18 -20.60 29.61
N VAL A 139 26.09 -19.96 29.17
CA VAL A 139 25.21 -20.45 28.10
C VAL A 139 25.79 -20.07 26.73
N VAL A 140 26.55 -18.98 26.68
CA VAL A 140 27.10 -18.43 25.44
C VAL A 140 28.51 -19.01 25.20
N ASN A 141 28.79 -19.46 23.97
CA ASN A 141 30.07 -20.08 23.62
C ASN A 141 31.22 -19.05 23.45
N ASN A 142 32.45 -19.53 23.24
CA ASN A 142 33.65 -18.69 23.08
C ASN A 142 33.59 -17.65 21.94
N ASN A 143 32.60 -17.74 21.03
CA ASN A 143 32.46 -16.77 19.94
C ASN A 143 31.80 -15.46 20.37
N TYR A 144 31.33 -15.38 21.62
CA TYR A 144 30.70 -14.16 22.13
C TYR A 144 31.43 -13.61 23.34
N LYS A 145 31.35 -12.29 23.51
CA LYS A 145 31.83 -11.59 24.71
C LYS A 145 30.63 -11.02 25.44
N VAL A 146 30.55 -11.28 26.75
CA VAL A 146 29.48 -10.74 27.59
C VAL A 146 30.02 -9.65 28.52
N SER A 147 29.43 -8.46 28.46
CA SER A 147 29.62 -7.36 29.40
C SER A 147 28.32 -7.00 30.09
N LYS A 148 28.41 -6.23 31.18
CA LYS A 148 27.27 -5.73 31.94
C LYS A 148 27.48 -4.25 32.21
N ARG A 149 26.40 -3.48 32.19
CA ARG A 149 26.38 -2.08 32.61
C ARG A 149 25.04 -1.77 33.27
N ASP A 150 25.04 -0.77 34.15
CA ASP A 150 23.81 -0.30 34.77
C ASP A 150 23.19 0.85 33.96
N TYR A 151 21.86 0.85 33.89
CA TYR A 151 21.06 1.95 33.41
C TYR A 151 19.91 2.20 34.39
N LYS A 152 19.93 3.37 35.05
CA LYS A 152 19.04 3.69 36.18
C LYS A 152 19.11 2.61 37.26
N THR A 153 18.02 1.87 37.49
CA THR A 153 17.92 0.82 38.51
C THR A 153 18.04 -0.59 37.95
N HIS A 154 18.35 -0.74 36.66
CA HIS A 154 18.39 -2.04 35.97
C HIS A 154 19.75 -2.31 35.34
N GLU A 155 20.22 -3.56 35.45
CA GLU A 155 21.41 -4.04 34.76
C GLU A 155 21.07 -4.44 33.32
N ILE A 156 21.88 -4.00 32.36
CA ILE A 156 21.83 -4.40 30.96
C ILE A 156 23.01 -5.33 30.71
N THR A 157 22.71 -6.54 30.27
CA THR A 157 23.71 -7.50 29.76
C THR A 157 23.90 -7.30 28.27
N GLU A 158 25.15 -7.19 27.84
CA GLU A 158 25.55 -6.96 26.46
C GLU A 158 26.23 -8.21 25.93
N VAL A 159 25.64 -8.86 24.93
CA VAL A 159 26.16 -10.07 24.31
C VAL A 159 26.70 -9.70 22.93
N TYR A 160 28.01 -9.52 22.83
CA TYR A 160 28.70 -9.17 21.60
C TYR A 160 29.08 -10.42 20.80
N ASP A 161 28.65 -10.51 19.55
CA ASP A 161 29.03 -11.56 18.60
C ASP A 161 30.33 -11.18 17.87
N ASN A 162 31.42 -11.91 18.09
CA ASN A 162 32.70 -11.61 17.46
C ASN A 162 32.70 -11.82 15.93
N LYS A 163 31.74 -12.60 15.39
CA LYS A 163 31.61 -12.91 13.97
C LYS A 163 30.83 -11.84 13.23
N THR A 164 29.63 -11.47 13.72
CA THR A 164 28.79 -10.45 13.06
C THR A 164 29.17 -9.03 13.48
N ARG A 165 29.89 -8.89 14.60
CA ARG A 165 30.21 -7.60 15.26
C ARG A 165 28.97 -6.85 15.74
N GLU A 166 27.89 -7.57 16.00
CA GLU A 166 26.65 -7.03 16.55
C GLU A 166 26.55 -7.32 18.05
N THR A 167 25.84 -6.47 18.79
CA THR A 167 25.60 -6.64 20.22
C THR A 167 24.12 -6.81 20.48
N LEU A 168 23.73 -7.90 21.13
CA LEU A 168 22.40 -8.07 21.67
C LEU A 168 22.37 -7.54 23.11
N TYR A 169 21.52 -6.56 23.37
CA TYR A 169 21.30 -5.97 24.69
C TYR A 169 20.11 -6.67 25.34
N ILE A 170 20.28 -7.14 26.58
CA ILE A 170 19.26 -7.89 27.32
C ILE A 170 19.12 -7.30 28.70
N SER A 171 17.89 -7.11 29.17
CA SER A 171 17.62 -6.81 30.58
C SER A 171 16.42 -7.60 31.08
N PHE A 172 16.28 -7.70 32.40
CA PHE A 172 15.20 -8.42 33.05
C PHE A 172 14.45 -7.50 34.00
N ILE A 173 13.17 -7.28 33.72
CA ILE A 173 12.29 -6.39 34.49
C ILE A 173 11.12 -7.22 34.99
N LYS A 174 11.01 -7.39 36.31
CA LYS A 174 10.01 -8.28 36.94
C LYS A 174 9.99 -9.67 36.28
N ASN A 175 8.87 -10.07 35.67
CA ASN A 175 8.68 -11.33 34.95
C ASN A 175 9.16 -11.33 33.49
N GLN A 176 9.54 -10.17 32.95
CA GLN A 176 9.80 -10.00 31.52
C GLN A 176 11.31 -10.01 31.21
N MET A 177 11.69 -10.67 30.12
CA MET A 177 12.99 -10.48 29.48
C MET A 177 12.81 -9.53 28.30
N ILE A 178 13.57 -8.45 28.30
CA ILE A 178 13.58 -7.49 27.20
C ILE A 178 14.90 -7.59 26.43
N ALA A 179 14.84 -7.47 25.10
CA ALA A 179 16.03 -7.53 24.28
C ALA A 179 15.94 -6.67 23.01
N SER A 180 17.09 -6.20 22.53
CA SER A 180 17.22 -5.57 21.21
C SER A 180 18.68 -5.54 20.76
N TYR A 181 18.91 -5.48 19.45
CA TYR A 181 20.24 -5.12 18.90
C TYR A 181 20.52 -3.61 18.91
N VAL A 182 19.56 -2.81 19.38
CA VAL A 182 19.66 -1.35 19.52
C VAL A 182 19.60 -0.98 21.00
N HIS A 183 20.72 -0.56 21.57
CA HIS A 183 20.83 -0.28 23.02
C HIS A 183 19.81 0.74 23.52
N THR A 184 19.53 1.80 22.73
CA THR A 184 18.58 2.86 23.11
C THR A 184 17.15 2.33 23.24
N LEU A 185 16.77 1.23 22.57
CA LEU A 185 15.44 0.64 22.72
C LEU A 185 15.30 -0.10 24.06
N VAL A 186 16.37 -0.76 24.55
CA VAL A 186 16.37 -1.39 25.88
C VAL A 186 16.32 -0.32 26.98
N GLU A 187 17.06 0.78 26.82
CA GLU A 187 16.99 1.93 27.73
C GLU A 187 15.59 2.57 27.73
N ALA A 188 15.03 2.82 26.55
CA ALA A 188 13.67 3.36 26.43
C ALA A 188 12.62 2.43 27.05
N SER A 189 12.80 1.11 26.98
CA SER A 189 11.93 0.14 27.64
C SER A 189 12.01 0.22 29.17
N ILE A 190 13.23 0.37 29.73
CA ILE A 190 13.43 0.61 31.16
C ILE A 190 12.74 1.91 31.60
N ASP A 191 12.69 2.92 30.72
CA ASP A 191 11.98 4.17 30.97
C ASP A 191 10.45 3.97 30.96
N GLN A 192 9.93 3.21 30.01
CA GLN A 192 8.50 2.87 29.95
C GLN A 192 8.05 2.02 31.13
N TYR A 193 8.91 1.19 31.72
CA TYR A 193 8.59 0.49 32.97
C TYR A 193 8.19 1.47 34.09
N LEU A 194 8.85 2.63 34.16
CA LEU A 194 8.55 3.67 35.16
C LEU A 194 7.31 4.47 34.75
N GLU A 195 7.22 4.86 33.48
CA GLU A 195 6.14 5.69 32.94
C GLU A 195 5.61 5.09 31.62
N PRO A 196 4.73 4.08 31.67
CA PRO A 196 4.27 3.40 30.47
C PRO A 196 3.27 4.26 29.69
N GLU A 197 3.57 4.52 28.41
CA GLU A 197 2.74 5.35 27.52
C GLU A 197 1.77 4.50 26.70
N ILE A 198 2.25 3.52 25.92
CA ILE A 198 1.38 2.73 25.01
C ILE A 198 0.33 1.94 25.79
N GLY A 199 0.74 1.16 26.79
CA GLY A 199 -0.20 0.35 27.57
C GLY A 199 -1.21 1.16 28.39
N ARG A 200 -1.01 2.47 28.56
CA ARG A 200 -1.97 3.38 29.23
C ARG A 200 -2.76 4.24 28.24
N ASN A 201 -2.45 4.18 26.93
CA ASN A 201 -3.11 4.95 25.91
C ASN A 201 -4.54 4.42 25.68
N LEU A 202 -5.55 5.27 25.81
CA LEU A 202 -6.95 4.88 25.68
C LEU A 202 -7.29 4.33 24.28
N ASN A 203 -6.71 4.90 23.23
CA ASN A 203 -6.92 4.43 21.86
C ASN A 203 -6.29 3.05 21.66
N PHE A 204 -5.12 2.80 22.25
CA PHE A 204 -4.50 1.48 22.22
C PHE A 204 -5.32 0.44 22.99
N LEU A 205 -5.78 0.79 24.20
CA LEU A 205 -6.60 -0.11 25.02
C LEU A 205 -7.92 -0.48 24.36
N GLU A 206 -8.54 0.46 23.63
CA GLU A 206 -9.74 0.20 22.84
C GLU A 206 -9.47 -0.83 21.74
N VAL A 207 -8.42 -0.64 20.91
CA VAL A 207 -8.11 -1.62 19.86
C VAL A 207 -7.68 -2.97 20.42
N LYS A 208 -6.91 -2.99 21.52
CA LYS A 208 -6.45 -4.23 22.15
C LYS A 208 -7.62 -5.07 22.65
N LYS A 209 -8.60 -4.45 23.29
CA LYS A 209 -9.77 -5.14 23.82
C LYS A 209 -10.58 -5.86 22.73
N GLU A 210 -10.70 -5.26 21.55
CA GLU A 210 -11.55 -5.80 20.46
C GLU A 210 -10.87 -6.93 19.67
N VAL A 211 -9.54 -7.07 19.76
CA VAL A 211 -8.78 -8.15 19.08
C VAL A 211 -8.14 -9.15 20.05
N ASP A 212 -8.53 -9.11 21.32
CA ASP A 212 -8.08 -10.04 22.34
C ASP A 212 -8.81 -11.39 22.15
N GLY A 213 -8.09 -12.46 21.79
CA GLY A 213 -8.66 -13.78 21.50
C GLY A 213 -7.65 -14.77 20.90
N ASP A 214 -7.99 -16.06 20.84
CA ASP A 214 -7.10 -17.21 20.53
C ASP A 214 -6.54 -17.27 19.09
N ASP A 215 -6.55 -16.15 18.35
CA ASP A 215 -5.98 -16.05 17.01
C ASP A 215 -4.44 -16.11 17.03
N MET A 216 -3.82 -16.51 15.91
CA MET A 216 -2.39 -16.82 15.86
C MET A 216 -1.48 -15.65 16.27
N PHE A 217 -1.76 -14.46 15.74
CA PHE A 217 -0.99 -13.25 16.05
C PHE A 217 -1.90 -12.05 16.14
N ARG A 218 -1.55 -11.11 17.01
CA ARG A 218 -2.20 -9.80 17.13
C ARG A 218 -1.20 -8.74 16.67
N LEU A 219 -1.60 -7.86 15.76
CA LEU A 219 -0.81 -6.70 15.32
C LEU A 219 -1.51 -5.44 15.79
N TYR A 220 -0.76 -4.58 16.45
CA TYR A 220 -1.18 -3.22 16.77
C TYR A 220 -0.32 -2.26 15.97
N PHE A 221 -0.95 -1.40 15.17
CA PHE A 221 -0.25 -0.40 14.37
C PHE A 221 -0.52 0.99 14.93
N GLN A 222 0.53 1.80 15.11
CA GLN A 222 0.44 3.18 15.58
C GLN A 222 0.74 4.15 14.44
N TYR A 223 -0.25 4.95 14.07
CA TYR A 223 -0.17 5.78 12.87
C TYR A 223 0.65 7.06 13.05
N ASP A 224 0.88 7.51 14.29
CA ASP A 224 1.71 8.68 14.60
C ASP A 224 3.14 8.54 14.05
N TYR A 225 3.67 7.31 13.97
CA TYR A 225 5.03 7.01 13.51
C TYR A 225 5.09 6.51 12.05
N LEU A 226 3.96 6.46 11.35
CA LEU A 226 3.90 5.97 9.96
C LEU A 226 4.75 6.83 9.01
N ASP A 227 4.71 8.15 9.14
CA ASP A 227 5.47 9.07 8.27
C ASP A 227 6.99 8.88 8.43
N GLU A 228 7.46 8.71 9.66
CA GLU A 228 8.87 8.42 9.96
C GLU A 228 9.30 7.05 9.42
N PHE A 229 8.43 6.05 9.56
CA PHE A 229 8.69 4.71 9.04
C PHE A 229 8.76 4.69 7.51
N VAL A 230 7.85 5.36 6.80
CA VAL A 230 7.90 5.46 5.32
C VAL A 230 9.16 6.20 4.86
N LYS A 231 9.62 7.20 5.61
CA LYS A 231 10.89 7.90 5.33
C LYS A 231 12.12 7.01 5.42
N VAL A 232 12.04 5.83 6.06
CA VAL A 232 13.13 4.85 6.00
C VAL A 232 13.37 4.38 4.57
N PHE A 233 12.32 4.25 3.77
CA PHE A 233 12.37 3.66 2.42
C PHE A 233 12.33 4.69 1.28
N SER A 234 11.84 5.90 1.55
CA SER A 234 11.71 6.96 0.55
C SER A 234 12.17 8.32 1.07
N ASN A 235 12.70 9.14 0.17
CA ASN A 235 12.99 10.57 0.41
C ASN A 235 11.87 11.47 -0.12
N LYS A 236 10.85 10.91 -0.76
CA LYS A 236 9.77 11.67 -1.38
C LYS A 236 8.70 11.97 -0.35
N PRO A 237 8.21 13.22 -0.27
CA PRO A 237 7.03 13.51 0.52
C PRO A 237 5.85 12.70 -0.04
N ASN A 238 5.04 12.13 0.85
CA ASN A 238 3.82 11.42 0.47
C ASN A 238 2.63 12.00 1.24
N THR A 239 1.77 12.73 0.52
CA THR A 239 0.59 13.38 1.10
C THR A 239 -0.40 12.37 1.65
N LEU A 240 -0.59 11.22 0.97
CA LEU A 240 -1.43 10.12 1.45
C LEU A 240 -0.93 9.56 2.79
N THR A 241 0.37 9.27 2.89
CA THR A 241 0.97 8.78 4.15
C THR A 241 0.74 9.75 5.30
N LYS A 242 0.96 11.05 5.06
CA LYS A 242 0.75 12.09 6.06
C LYS A 242 -0.74 12.23 6.43
N SER A 243 -1.64 12.15 5.46
CA SER A 243 -3.08 12.19 5.70
C SER A 243 -3.55 11.00 6.55
N ILE A 244 -3.05 9.79 6.28
CA ILE A 244 -3.35 8.59 7.09
C ILE A 244 -2.80 8.75 8.51
N SER A 245 -1.52 9.11 8.63
CA SER A 245 -0.82 9.31 9.91
C SER A 245 -1.54 10.31 10.81
N ASN A 246 -2.03 11.42 10.26
CA ASN A 246 -2.76 12.44 11.02
C ASN A 246 -4.21 12.06 11.33
N SER A 247 -4.79 11.07 10.64
CA SER A 247 -6.23 10.79 10.71
C SER A 247 -6.56 9.54 11.50
N LEU A 248 -5.70 8.53 11.50
CA LEU A 248 -5.88 7.30 12.27
C LEU A 248 -5.02 7.37 13.54
N ALA A 249 -5.45 6.70 14.61
CA ALA A 249 -4.66 6.64 15.85
C ALA A 249 -3.98 5.27 15.98
N PHE A 250 -4.78 4.22 16.19
CA PHE A 250 -4.32 2.84 16.24
C PHE A 250 -5.19 1.93 15.37
N SER A 251 -4.58 0.88 14.85
CA SER A 251 -5.31 -0.33 14.43
C SER A 251 -4.90 -1.49 15.31
N GLY A 252 -5.86 -2.35 15.65
CA GLY A 252 -5.61 -3.68 16.18
C GLY A 252 -6.14 -4.70 15.19
N PHE A 253 -5.37 -5.74 14.91
CA PHE A 253 -5.74 -6.82 14.00
C PHE A 253 -5.38 -8.17 14.60
N SER A 254 -6.28 -9.15 14.48
CA SER A 254 -6.01 -10.55 14.72
C SER A 254 -5.82 -11.28 13.39
N PHE A 255 -4.73 -12.04 13.26
CA PHE A 255 -4.32 -12.71 12.04
C PHE A 255 -4.66 -14.19 12.08
N ASP A 256 -5.22 -14.65 10.97
CA ASP A 256 -5.38 -16.06 10.64
C ASP A 256 -4.70 -16.35 9.29
N LEU A 257 -4.10 -17.54 9.21
CA LEU A 257 -3.45 -18.06 8.01
C LEU A 257 -4.18 -19.32 7.57
N ASN A 258 -4.91 -19.20 6.46
CA ASN A 258 -5.59 -20.32 5.84
C ASN A 258 -5.00 -20.60 4.46
N LYS A 259 -4.24 -21.70 4.34
CA LYS A 259 -3.48 -22.09 3.14
C LYS A 259 -2.56 -20.95 2.68
N ASN A 260 -2.95 -20.28 1.60
CA ASN A 260 -2.18 -19.23 0.93
C ASN A 260 -2.75 -17.84 1.20
N ILE A 261 -3.62 -17.70 2.20
CA ILE A 261 -4.41 -16.49 2.41
C ILE A 261 -4.26 -16.05 3.84
N ILE A 262 -3.71 -14.86 4.00
CA ILE A 262 -3.56 -14.18 5.28
C ILE A 262 -4.77 -13.28 5.42
N THR A 263 -5.58 -13.51 6.45
CA THR A 263 -6.72 -12.65 6.79
C THR A 263 -6.44 -12.00 8.13
N ALA A 264 -6.67 -10.70 8.22
CA ALA A 264 -6.58 -9.97 9.48
C ALA A 264 -7.90 -9.22 9.72
N ASN A 265 -8.58 -9.53 10.82
CA ASN A 265 -9.81 -8.83 11.22
C ASN A 265 -9.50 -7.96 12.44
N GLY A 266 -10.17 -6.83 12.58
CA GLY A 266 -9.96 -5.99 13.74
C GLY A 266 -10.63 -4.65 13.63
N ILE A 267 -10.08 -3.65 14.32
CA ILE A 267 -10.63 -2.30 14.35
C ILE A 267 -9.54 -1.24 14.19
N THR A 268 -9.95 -0.08 13.67
CA THR A 268 -9.10 1.09 13.53
C THR A 268 -9.82 2.29 14.12
N ASN A 269 -9.24 2.90 15.14
CA ASN A 269 -9.79 4.11 15.71
C ASN A 269 -9.20 5.37 15.07
N VAL A 270 -10.00 6.43 15.14
CA VAL A 270 -9.75 7.70 14.49
C VAL A 270 -9.05 8.64 15.47
N ASN A 271 -8.04 9.36 15.00
CA ASN A 271 -7.40 10.38 15.81
C ASN A 271 -8.44 11.47 16.19
N PRO A 272 -8.53 11.92 17.45
CA PRO A 272 -9.42 13.02 17.82
C PRO A 272 -9.21 14.28 16.96
N ASN A 273 -7.98 14.51 16.49
CA ASN A 273 -7.59 15.60 15.61
C ASN A 273 -7.62 15.24 14.12
N ALA A 274 -8.24 14.12 13.76
CA ALA A 274 -8.30 13.65 12.38
C ALA A 274 -8.90 14.67 11.42
N GLY A 275 -8.45 14.58 10.16
CA GLY A 275 -8.97 15.39 9.08
C GLY A 275 -10.48 15.24 8.92
N ILE A 276 -11.13 16.36 8.61
CA ILE A 276 -12.60 16.49 8.48
C ILE A 276 -13.17 15.47 7.49
N TYR A 277 -12.45 15.16 6.41
CA TYR A 277 -12.84 14.16 5.41
C TYR A 277 -13.07 12.77 6.02
N LEU A 278 -12.14 12.28 6.87
CA LEU A 278 -12.29 10.96 7.48
C LEU A 278 -13.45 10.95 8.49
N LYS A 279 -13.59 12.01 9.29
CA LYS A 279 -14.71 12.17 10.24
C LYS A 279 -16.05 12.23 9.52
N ALA A 280 -16.12 12.94 8.39
CA ALA A 280 -17.31 12.99 7.55
C ALA A 280 -17.62 11.60 7.00
N LEU A 281 -16.61 10.91 6.45
CA LEU A 281 -16.75 9.56 5.91
C LEU A 281 -17.29 8.56 6.95
N GLN A 282 -16.78 8.61 8.19
CA GLN A 282 -17.26 7.76 9.29
C GLN A 282 -18.76 7.94 9.56
N LYS A 283 -19.29 9.16 9.35
CA LYS A 283 -20.71 9.50 9.55
C LYS A 283 -21.57 9.32 8.29
N SER A 284 -21.00 8.83 7.18
CA SER A 284 -21.66 8.84 5.87
C SER A 284 -22.21 7.50 5.42
N GLY A 285 -22.14 6.48 6.28
CA GLY A 285 -22.63 5.13 5.98
C GLY A 285 -21.79 4.41 4.92
N LYS A 286 -22.37 3.39 4.29
CA LYS A 286 -21.66 2.44 3.40
C LYS A 286 -22.24 2.48 1.98
N GLY A 287 -21.39 2.36 0.96
CA GLY A 287 -21.78 2.28 -0.46
C GLY A 287 -21.40 0.94 -1.09
N GLY A 288 -21.96 0.63 -2.26
CA GLY A 288 -21.54 -0.52 -3.07
C GLY A 288 -20.20 -0.29 -3.80
N ARG A 289 -19.71 -1.34 -4.48
CA ARG A 289 -18.48 -1.30 -5.30
C ARG A 289 -18.74 -1.76 -6.72
N SER A 290 -19.22 -0.83 -7.52
CA SER A 290 -19.63 -1.06 -8.92
C SER A 290 -18.66 -0.47 -9.92
N ILE A 291 -17.77 0.46 -9.52
CA ILE A 291 -16.72 1.02 -10.39
C ILE A 291 -15.77 -0.06 -10.96
N THR A 292 -15.72 -1.24 -10.34
CA THR A 292 -15.03 -2.43 -10.87
C THR A 292 -15.54 -2.84 -12.26
N GLU A 293 -16.75 -2.45 -12.65
CA GLU A 293 -17.35 -2.66 -13.96
C GLU A 293 -16.64 -1.95 -15.10
N ILE A 294 -16.00 -0.82 -14.83
CA ILE A 294 -15.23 -0.07 -15.83
C ILE A 294 -13.72 -0.04 -15.51
N ALA A 295 -13.34 -0.38 -14.28
CA ALA A 295 -11.93 -0.40 -13.88
C ALA A 295 -11.17 -1.46 -14.69
N PRO A 296 -10.05 -1.12 -15.34
CA PRO A 296 -9.26 -2.09 -16.09
C PRO A 296 -8.78 -3.28 -15.26
N LYS A 297 -8.71 -4.49 -15.83
CA LYS A 297 -8.18 -5.69 -15.14
C LYS A 297 -6.78 -5.49 -14.57
N GLN A 298 -5.98 -4.63 -15.22
CA GLN A 298 -4.61 -4.26 -14.83
C GLN A 298 -4.52 -3.07 -13.86
N THR A 299 -5.61 -2.79 -13.13
CA THR A 299 -5.61 -1.74 -12.10
C THR A 299 -4.62 -2.10 -11.00
N ALA A 300 -3.63 -1.22 -10.77
CA ALA A 300 -2.60 -1.39 -9.75
C ALA A 300 -3.11 -1.03 -8.35
N LEU A 301 -3.95 0.00 -8.26
CA LEU A 301 -4.61 0.44 -7.03
C LEU A 301 -6.06 0.83 -7.35
N TYR A 302 -7.02 0.29 -6.62
CA TYR A 302 -8.41 0.73 -6.60
C TYR A 302 -8.76 1.12 -5.17
N LEU A 303 -8.90 2.44 -4.93
CA LEU A 303 -9.30 3.00 -3.65
C LEU A 303 -10.71 3.56 -3.77
N SER A 304 -11.70 2.84 -3.25
CA SER A 304 -13.11 3.20 -3.27
C SER A 304 -13.56 3.79 -1.95
N PHE A 305 -14.37 4.83 -2.04
CA PHE A 305 -15.10 5.48 -0.95
C PHE A 305 -16.60 5.27 -1.19
N GLY A 306 -17.24 4.59 -0.24
CA GLY A 306 -18.66 4.28 -0.28
C GLY A 306 -19.47 5.13 0.70
N PHE A 307 -20.69 5.47 0.33
CA PHE A 307 -21.58 6.34 1.09
C PHE A 307 -23.01 5.78 1.09
N SER A 308 -23.83 6.10 2.09
CA SER A 308 -25.28 5.94 1.97
C SER A 308 -25.82 6.82 0.84
N ARG A 309 -25.37 8.08 0.80
CA ARG A 309 -25.56 9.07 -0.26
C ARG A 309 -24.39 10.05 -0.25
N PHE A 310 -23.79 10.34 -1.39
CA PHE A 310 -22.71 11.32 -1.45
C PHE A 310 -23.12 12.73 -0.97
N SER A 311 -24.39 13.11 -1.17
CA SER A 311 -24.94 14.37 -0.65
C SER A 311 -24.96 14.45 0.88
N GLU A 312 -25.11 13.31 1.56
CA GLU A 312 -25.08 13.23 3.03
C GLU A 312 -23.63 13.37 3.53
N PHE A 313 -22.68 12.73 2.86
CA PHE A 313 -21.26 12.94 3.10
C PHE A 313 -20.88 14.42 2.99
N TYR A 314 -21.29 15.07 1.91
CA TYR A 314 -20.99 16.49 1.70
C TYR A 314 -21.63 17.37 2.79
N GLN A 315 -22.85 17.07 3.24
CA GLN A 315 -23.48 17.79 4.36
C GLN A 315 -22.74 17.58 5.69
N ASN A 316 -22.32 16.35 6.00
CA ASN A 316 -21.53 16.04 7.18
C ASN A 316 -20.18 16.76 7.16
N PHE A 317 -19.53 16.78 5.99
CA PHE A 317 -18.30 17.54 5.76
C PHE A 317 -18.50 19.05 6.00
N GLU A 318 -19.54 19.66 5.42
CA GLU A 318 -19.85 21.07 5.65
C GLU A 318 -20.17 21.38 7.12
N ALA A 319 -20.86 20.48 7.82
CA ALA A 319 -21.18 20.63 9.24
C ALA A 319 -19.90 20.60 10.10
N LEU A 320 -18.99 19.67 9.82
CA LEU A 320 -17.71 19.54 10.53
C LEU A 320 -16.76 20.71 10.23
N GLN A 321 -16.75 21.25 9.00
CA GLN A 321 -15.95 22.44 8.67
C GLN A 321 -16.32 23.64 9.54
N LYS A 322 -17.60 23.81 9.90
CA LYS A 322 -18.09 24.92 10.74
C LYS A 322 -17.56 24.90 12.17
N GLU A 323 -17.01 23.78 12.64
CA GLU A 323 -16.39 23.67 13.96
C GLU A 323 -15.13 24.54 14.07
N ASN A 324 -14.48 24.85 12.94
CA ASN A 324 -13.36 25.79 12.86
C ASN A 324 -13.74 27.02 11.99
N PRO A 325 -14.09 28.17 12.60
CA PRO A 325 -14.58 29.34 11.87
C PRO A 325 -13.60 29.88 10.82
N GLU A 326 -12.29 29.84 11.07
CA GLU A 326 -11.30 30.34 10.11
C GLU A 326 -11.20 29.43 8.88
N GLN A 327 -11.10 28.11 9.11
CA GLN A 327 -11.06 27.12 8.03
C GLN A 327 -12.36 27.11 7.22
N PHE A 328 -13.51 27.25 7.89
CA PHE A 328 -14.80 27.35 7.24
C PHE A 328 -14.91 28.59 6.36
N LYS A 329 -14.40 29.74 6.83
CA LYS A 329 -14.37 30.98 6.04
C LYS A 329 -13.53 30.81 4.78
N THR A 330 -12.30 30.31 4.88
CA THR A 330 -11.43 30.07 3.71
C THR A 330 -12.07 29.10 2.71
N TYR A 331 -12.70 28.04 3.22
CA TYR A 331 -13.42 27.09 2.38
C TYR A 331 -14.59 27.74 1.64
N THR A 332 -15.44 28.48 2.36
CA THR A 332 -16.63 29.12 1.81
C THR A 332 -16.25 30.18 0.78
N GLU A 333 -15.24 31.00 1.06
CA GLU A 333 -14.70 31.97 0.11
C GLU A 333 -14.16 31.29 -1.17
N GLY A 334 -13.48 30.15 -1.04
CA GLY A 334 -13.02 29.37 -2.19
C GLY A 334 -14.16 28.80 -3.05
N ILE A 335 -15.20 28.27 -2.41
CA ILE A 335 -16.43 27.80 -3.08
C ILE A 335 -17.13 28.96 -3.79
N GLU A 336 -17.37 30.07 -3.09
CA GLU A 336 -18.03 31.25 -3.65
C GLU A 336 -17.24 31.86 -4.81
N GLN A 337 -15.90 31.86 -4.75
CA GLN A 337 -15.06 32.32 -5.85
C GLN A 337 -15.30 31.48 -7.12
N VAL A 338 -15.31 30.15 -7.00
CA VAL A 338 -15.53 29.25 -8.14
C VAL A 338 -16.97 29.38 -8.66
N GLU A 339 -17.96 29.38 -7.76
CA GLU A 339 -19.37 29.54 -8.12
C GLU A 339 -19.64 30.88 -8.81
N ASN A 340 -19.08 31.98 -8.29
CA ASN A 340 -19.24 33.31 -8.88
C ASN A 340 -18.50 33.46 -10.21
N PHE A 341 -17.30 32.88 -10.32
CA PHE A 341 -16.51 32.92 -11.54
C PHE A 341 -17.21 32.13 -12.65
N LEU A 342 -17.64 30.90 -12.39
CA LEU A 342 -18.25 30.04 -13.39
C LEU A 342 -19.77 30.27 -13.54
N LYS A 343 -20.43 30.96 -12.60
CA LYS A 343 -21.90 31.04 -12.51
C LYS A 343 -22.56 29.66 -12.46
N ILE A 344 -22.00 28.82 -11.60
CA ILE A 344 -22.52 27.50 -11.26
C ILE A 344 -22.82 27.45 -9.76
N ASN A 345 -23.68 26.51 -9.35
CA ASN A 345 -23.75 26.05 -7.97
C ASN A 345 -23.14 24.63 -7.87
N ILE A 346 -22.13 24.44 -7.03
CA ILE A 346 -21.38 23.18 -6.88
C ILE A 346 -22.29 22.08 -6.33
N LYS A 347 -23.11 22.40 -5.32
CA LYS A 347 -24.04 21.44 -4.73
C LYS A 347 -25.01 20.89 -5.78
N ARG A 348 -25.62 21.77 -6.56
CA ARG A 348 -26.56 21.42 -7.64
C ARG A 348 -25.89 20.70 -8.80
N HIS A 349 -24.85 21.29 -9.39
CA HIS A 349 -24.28 20.81 -10.65
C HIS A 349 -23.18 19.76 -10.49
N PHE A 350 -22.73 19.48 -9.27
CA PHE A 350 -21.68 18.49 -9.03
C PHE A 350 -22.05 17.48 -7.95
N ILE A 351 -22.44 17.93 -6.75
CA ILE A 351 -22.65 17.01 -5.61
C ILE A 351 -23.91 16.15 -5.78
N ASN A 352 -25.01 16.73 -6.29
CA ASN A 352 -26.32 16.08 -6.23
C ASN A 352 -26.48 14.84 -7.12
N TRP A 353 -25.77 14.75 -8.24
CA TRP A 353 -25.88 13.62 -9.18
C TRP A 353 -24.96 12.44 -8.82
N VAL A 354 -23.95 12.66 -7.97
CA VAL A 354 -23.09 11.58 -7.46
C VAL A 354 -23.90 10.68 -6.54
N ASP A 355 -23.80 9.37 -6.75
CA ASP A 355 -24.57 8.35 -6.05
C ASP A 355 -23.90 7.92 -4.73
N ASP A 356 -23.45 6.67 -4.67
CA ASP A 356 -22.98 6.02 -3.46
C ASP A 356 -21.50 5.62 -3.51
N GLU A 357 -20.80 5.89 -4.62
CA GLU A 357 -19.42 5.46 -4.82
C GLU A 357 -18.54 6.53 -5.52
N VAL A 358 -17.36 6.76 -4.95
CA VAL A 358 -16.27 7.58 -5.50
C VAL A 358 -14.98 6.79 -5.40
N ALA A 359 -14.21 6.65 -6.48
CA ALA A 359 -12.96 5.89 -6.44
C ALA A 359 -11.78 6.57 -7.13
N LEU A 360 -10.58 6.26 -6.63
CA LEU A 360 -9.32 6.55 -7.29
C LEU A 360 -8.76 5.26 -7.88
N LEU A 361 -8.48 5.28 -9.18
CA LEU A 361 -7.81 4.20 -9.90
C LEU A 361 -6.40 4.63 -10.26
N GLN A 362 -5.41 3.80 -9.91
CA GLN A 362 -4.08 3.85 -10.49
C GLN A 362 -3.94 2.69 -11.47
N LEU A 363 -3.70 3.00 -12.73
CA LEU A 363 -3.56 2.00 -13.78
C LEU A 363 -2.10 1.59 -13.97
N HIS A 364 -1.90 0.37 -14.44
CA HIS A 364 -0.63 -0.03 -15.05
C HIS A 364 -0.39 0.84 -16.30
N SER A 365 0.73 1.55 -16.35
CA SER A 365 1.06 2.42 -17.49
C SER A 365 1.67 1.59 -18.61
N SER A 366 0.87 1.26 -19.63
CA SER A 366 1.32 0.55 -20.84
C SER A 366 1.50 1.47 -22.06
N VAL A 367 0.95 2.69 -22.03
CA VAL A 367 0.84 3.55 -23.21
C VAL A 367 1.52 4.90 -23.06
N SER A 368 1.63 5.41 -21.84
CA SER A 368 2.13 6.75 -21.59
C SER A 368 3.57 6.70 -21.08
N GLN A 369 4.43 7.61 -21.58
CA GLN A 369 5.66 7.96 -20.86
C GLN A 369 5.32 8.79 -19.59
N SER A 370 4.04 8.86 -19.19
CA SER A 370 3.58 9.67 -18.06
C SER A 370 3.95 8.97 -16.75
N LYS A 371 4.17 9.78 -15.73
CA LYS A 371 4.77 9.31 -14.48
C LYS A 371 3.79 8.45 -13.66
N GLN A 372 2.47 8.61 -13.80
CA GLN A 372 1.41 7.77 -13.20
C GLN A 372 0.07 7.97 -13.95
N ASP A 373 -0.56 6.89 -14.44
CA ASP A 373 -1.88 6.95 -15.08
C ASP A 373 -2.98 6.81 -14.01
N VAL A 374 -3.47 7.94 -13.50
CA VAL A 374 -4.46 8.00 -12.42
C VAL A 374 -5.82 8.49 -12.95
N ALA A 375 -6.91 7.90 -12.47
CA ALA A 375 -8.28 8.34 -12.76
C ALA A 375 -9.12 8.48 -11.47
N LEU A 376 -9.90 9.54 -11.39
CA LEU A 376 -10.99 9.68 -10.42
C LEU A 376 -12.28 9.23 -11.10
N VAL A 377 -13.03 8.34 -10.46
CA VAL A 377 -14.30 7.82 -10.97
C VAL A 377 -15.41 8.17 -9.99
N LEU A 378 -16.49 8.74 -10.50
CA LEU A 378 -17.70 9.04 -9.75
C LEU A 378 -18.85 8.24 -10.33
N LYS A 379 -19.54 7.47 -9.50
CA LYS A 379 -20.80 6.83 -9.89
C LYS A 379 -21.92 7.86 -9.86
N ALA A 380 -22.66 7.97 -10.96
CA ALA A 380 -23.84 8.80 -11.08
C ALA A 380 -25.10 8.03 -10.70
N LYS A 381 -26.08 8.72 -10.13
CA LYS A 381 -27.42 8.17 -9.86
C LYS A 381 -28.12 7.82 -11.16
N TYR A 382 -27.99 8.74 -12.11
CA TYR A 382 -28.49 8.64 -13.48
C TYR A 382 -27.47 9.28 -14.41
N LYS A 383 -27.04 8.55 -15.44
CA LYS A 383 -26.15 9.05 -16.49
C LYS A 383 -26.57 10.40 -17.07
N ASP A 384 -27.87 10.59 -17.34
CA ASP A 384 -28.37 11.79 -17.99
C ASP A 384 -28.26 13.02 -17.09
N ASP A 385 -28.50 12.89 -15.79
CA ASP A 385 -28.32 13.98 -14.81
C ASP A 385 -26.86 14.45 -14.78
N ALA A 386 -25.91 13.51 -14.71
CA ALA A 386 -24.49 13.81 -14.72
C ALA A 386 -24.09 14.49 -16.04
N LYS A 387 -24.59 13.99 -17.17
CA LYS A 387 -24.32 14.55 -18.51
C LYS A 387 -24.87 15.96 -18.66
N GLU A 388 -26.09 16.24 -18.24
CA GLU A 388 -26.70 17.57 -18.30
C GLU A 388 -25.93 18.57 -17.42
N ASN A 389 -25.68 18.21 -16.15
CA ASN A 389 -25.02 19.10 -15.21
C ASN A 389 -23.56 19.38 -15.59
N LEU A 390 -22.80 18.36 -16.01
CA LEU A 390 -21.44 18.56 -16.51
C LEU A 390 -21.41 19.31 -17.85
N GLY A 391 -22.42 19.09 -18.71
CA GLY A 391 -22.61 19.86 -19.93
C GLY A 391 -22.79 21.35 -19.66
N PHE A 392 -23.64 21.70 -18.67
CA PHE A 392 -23.82 23.08 -18.22
C PHE A 392 -22.52 23.68 -17.67
N VAL A 393 -21.80 22.94 -16.81
CA VAL A 393 -20.50 23.37 -16.28
C VAL A 393 -19.51 23.63 -17.43
N LEU A 394 -19.39 22.73 -18.40
CA LEU A 394 -18.55 22.92 -19.58
C LEU A 394 -18.93 24.15 -20.39
N GLU A 395 -20.22 24.42 -20.58
CA GLU A 395 -20.70 25.61 -21.27
C GLU A 395 -20.31 26.89 -20.53
N GLN A 396 -20.42 26.91 -19.20
CA GLN A 396 -19.98 28.04 -18.41
C GLN A 396 -18.48 28.27 -18.49
N ILE A 397 -17.66 27.22 -18.44
CA ILE A 397 -16.21 27.35 -18.58
C ILE A 397 -15.85 27.85 -19.99
N ARG A 398 -16.55 27.37 -21.04
CA ARG A 398 -16.40 27.86 -22.43
C ARG A 398 -16.64 29.36 -22.55
N LYS A 399 -17.68 29.88 -21.88
CA LYS A 399 -18.05 31.30 -21.93
C LYS A 399 -17.06 32.20 -21.18
N ARG A 400 -16.32 31.66 -20.21
CA ARG A 400 -15.64 32.46 -19.17
C ARG A 400 -14.14 32.21 -19.05
N SER A 401 -13.59 31.33 -19.86
CA SER A 401 -12.16 31.03 -19.87
C SER A 401 -11.63 31.01 -21.31
N PRO A 402 -10.33 31.31 -21.53
CA PRO A 402 -9.70 31.24 -22.84
C PRO A 402 -9.43 29.80 -23.31
N VAL A 403 -9.96 28.79 -22.59
CA VAL A 403 -9.74 27.38 -22.88
C VAL A 403 -10.34 27.04 -24.24
N LYS A 404 -9.50 26.51 -25.15
CA LYS A 404 -9.95 26.01 -26.45
C LYS A 404 -10.58 24.63 -26.25
N PHE A 405 -11.87 24.61 -25.97
CA PHE A 405 -12.62 23.37 -25.80
C PHE A 405 -12.64 22.55 -27.08
N LYS A 406 -12.22 21.29 -26.95
CA LYS A 406 -12.35 20.29 -28.00
C LYS A 406 -12.92 19.03 -27.34
N GLU A 407 -14.15 18.71 -27.72
CA GLU A 407 -14.72 17.39 -27.45
C GLU A 407 -14.20 16.44 -28.51
N ILE A 408 -13.75 15.27 -28.08
CA ILE A 408 -13.17 14.27 -28.97
C ILE A 408 -13.96 12.99 -28.81
N ASN A 409 -14.53 12.51 -29.90
CA ASN A 409 -15.19 11.22 -29.91
C ASN A 409 -14.15 10.12 -30.12
N TYR A 410 -14.00 9.24 -29.13
CA TYR A 410 -13.17 8.05 -29.19
C TYR A 410 -14.05 6.80 -29.04
N LYS A 411 -14.14 6.00 -30.11
CA LYS A 411 -14.95 4.77 -30.16
C LYS A 411 -16.41 4.93 -29.67
N GLY A 412 -17.02 6.09 -29.91
CA GLY A 412 -18.40 6.39 -29.48
C GLY A 412 -18.50 7.14 -28.15
N TYR A 413 -17.39 7.33 -27.44
CA TYR A 413 -17.34 8.02 -26.16
C TYR A 413 -16.78 9.44 -26.32
N ALA A 414 -17.50 10.43 -25.81
CA ALA A 414 -17.01 11.81 -25.77
C ALA A 414 -15.96 11.96 -24.67
N ILE A 415 -14.77 12.40 -25.04
CA ILE A 415 -13.72 12.85 -24.13
C ILE A 415 -13.74 14.38 -24.13
N ASN A 416 -14.14 14.92 -22.99
CA ASN A 416 -14.30 16.34 -22.76
C ASN A 416 -13.12 16.90 -21.99
N PHE A 417 -12.76 18.15 -22.27
CA PHE A 417 -11.70 18.85 -21.57
C PHE A 417 -12.29 19.86 -20.59
N MET A 418 -12.00 19.74 -19.28
CA MET A 418 -12.54 20.63 -18.25
C MET A 418 -11.56 21.76 -17.89
N GLN A 419 -10.27 21.44 -17.73
CA GLN A 419 -9.16 22.38 -17.45
C GLN A 419 -9.36 23.35 -16.25
N ILE A 420 -10.16 23.00 -15.24
CA ILE A 420 -10.28 23.81 -14.01
C ILE A 420 -9.29 23.33 -12.96
N LYS A 421 -8.28 24.16 -12.67
CA LYS A 421 -7.30 23.89 -11.62
C LYS A 421 -7.93 23.84 -10.24
N GLY A 422 -7.64 22.78 -9.48
CA GLY A 422 -7.99 22.68 -8.06
C GLY A 422 -9.48 22.44 -7.79
N PHE A 423 -10.29 22.16 -8.81
CA PHE A 423 -11.73 21.96 -8.67
C PHE A 423 -12.07 20.86 -7.65
N PHE A 424 -11.50 19.67 -7.83
CA PHE A 424 -11.77 18.50 -6.96
C PHE A 424 -11.20 18.65 -5.54
N LYS A 425 -10.05 19.33 -5.40
CA LYS A 425 -9.44 19.59 -4.09
C LYS A 425 -10.38 20.33 -3.14
N LEU A 426 -11.26 21.19 -3.67
CA LEU A 426 -12.19 21.97 -2.88
C LEU A 426 -13.19 21.11 -2.09
N PHE A 427 -13.71 20.03 -2.68
CA PHE A 427 -14.81 19.25 -2.10
C PHE A 427 -14.52 17.75 -1.90
N LEU A 428 -13.45 17.21 -2.48
CA LEU A 428 -12.98 15.84 -2.22
C LEU A 428 -11.68 15.79 -1.39
N GLY A 429 -11.02 16.94 -1.20
CA GLY A 429 -9.87 17.08 -0.31
C GLY A 429 -8.52 16.83 -0.96
N GLY A 430 -7.48 16.78 -0.12
CA GLY A 430 -6.07 16.71 -0.56
C GLY A 430 -5.72 15.43 -1.32
N LEU A 431 -6.46 14.34 -1.13
CA LEU A 431 -6.24 13.08 -1.87
C LEU A 431 -6.37 13.22 -3.38
N PHE A 432 -7.10 14.24 -3.85
CA PHE A 432 -7.37 14.48 -5.26
C PHE A 432 -6.68 15.74 -5.78
N GLU A 433 -5.70 16.28 -5.04
CA GLU A 433 -5.03 17.52 -5.41
C GLU A 433 -4.21 17.42 -6.70
N ASP A 434 -3.71 16.23 -7.01
CA ASP A 434 -2.94 15.98 -8.22
C ASP A 434 -3.82 15.98 -9.48
N ILE A 435 -5.16 15.91 -9.36
CA ILE A 435 -6.10 16.00 -10.49
C ILE A 435 -6.39 17.48 -10.80
N GLU A 436 -5.41 18.15 -11.42
CA GLU A 436 -5.47 19.59 -11.68
C GLU A 436 -6.21 19.97 -12.96
N LYS A 437 -6.04 19.26 -14.07
CA LYS A 437 -6.60 19.68 -15.38
C LYS A 437 -7.24 18.50 -16.09
N PRO A 438 -8.32 17.94 -15.52
CA PRO A 438 -8.80 16.68 -16.04
C PRO A 438 -9.51 16.83 -17.37
N TYR A 439 -9.27 15.84 -18.21
CA TYR A 439 -10.24 15.37 -19.18
C TYR A 439 -11.27 14.53 -18.45
N PHE A 440 -12.47 14.40 -19.02
CA PHE A 440 -13.43 13.42 -18.54
C PHE A 440 -14.21 12.75 -19.65
N THR A 441 -14.72 11.56 -19.36
CA THR A 441 -15.65 10.83 -20.20
C THR A 441 -16.76 10.23 -19.33
N ILE A 442 -17.85 9.79 -19.96
CA ILE A 442 -18.97 9.13 -19.30
C ILE A 442 -19.13 7.75 -19.93
N ILE A 443 -18.95 6.71 -19.13
CA ILE A 443 -19.10 5.29 -19.51
C ILE A 443 -20.25 4.76 -18.67
N ASP A 444 -21.38 4.45 -19.28
CA ASP A 444 -22.64 4.15 -18.57
C ASP A 444 -22.94 5.16 -17.46
N ASP A 445 -23.09 4.71 -16.22
CA ASP A 445 -23.35 5.56 -15.05
C ASP A 445 -22.07 6.08 -14.38
N TYR A 446 -20.90 5.89 -14.99
CA TYR A 446 -19.61 6.28 -14.42
C TYR A 446 -19.02 7.51 -15.13
N VAL A 447 -18.72 8.54 -14.35
CA VAL A 447 -17.97 9.72 -14.82
C VAL A 447 -16.51 9.56 -14.45
N VAL A 448 -15.65 9.49 -15.45
CA VAL A 448 -14.21 9.21 -15.29
C VAL A 448 -13.41 10.47 -15.60
N PHE A 449 -12.64 10.97 -14.64
CA PHE A 449 -11.73 12.11 -14.75
C PHE A 449 -10.28 11.66 -14.74
N SER A 450 -9.44 12.23 -15.60
CA SER A 450 -7.98 12.02 -15.56
C SER A 450 -7.23 13.19 -16.16
N ASN A 451 -6.03 13.50 -15.66
CA ASN A 451 -5.14 14.50 -16.26
C ASN A 451 -4.65 14.10 -17.67
N HIS A 452 -4.72 12.82 -18.01
CA HIS A 452 -4.24 12.31 -19.29
C HIS A 452 -5.38 11.67 -20.07
N PRO A 453 -5.63 12.10 -21.31
CA PRO A 453 -6.72 11.55 -22.12
C PRO A 453 -6.46 10.09 -22.51
N ASN A 454 -5.19 9.68 -22.57
CA ASN A 454 -4.81 8.29 -22.84
C ASN A 454 -5.24 7.34 -21.71
N THR A 455 -5.28 7.81 -20.46
CA THR A 455 -5.86 7.05 -19.34
C THR A 455 -7.34 6.77 -19.60
N LEU A 456 -8.10 7.78 -20.04
CA LEU A 456 -9.52 7.61 -20.38
C LEU A 456 -9.70 6.66 -21.57
N LYS A 457 -8.89 6.79 -22.63
CA LYS A 457 -8.91 5.88 -23.77
C LYS A 457 -8.61 4.43 -23.36
N SER A 458 -7.66 4.23 -22.46
CA SER A 458 -7.33 2.90 -21.92
C SER A 458 -8.54 2.30 -21.20
N ILE A 459 -9.21 3.08 -20.35
CA ILE A 459 -10.42 2.63 -19.64
C ILE A 459 -11.54 2.30 -20.64
N ILE A 460 -11.77 3.17 -21.63
CA ILE A 460 -12.77 2.94 -22.69
C ILE A 460 -12.49 1.64 -23.45
N ASN A 461 -11.25 1.43 -23.90
CA ASN A 461 -10.87 0.21 -24.63
C ASN A 461 -11.12 -1.02 -23.78
N THR A 462 -10.62 -1.00 -22.55
CA THR A 462 -10.75 -2.13 -21.62
C THR A 462 -12.21 -2.46 -21.31
N TYR A 463 -13.05 -1.44 -21.17
CA TYR A 463 -14.49 -1.61 -21.01
C TYR A 463 -15.15 -2.23 -22.25
N ILE A 464 -14.87 -1.72 -23.45
CA ILE A 464 -15.40 -2.26 -24.72
C ILE A 464 -14.96 -3.72 -24.92
N ASP A 465 -13.71 -4.01 -24.60
CA ASP A 465 -13.09 -5.33 -24.76
C ASP A 465 -13.46 -6.29 -23.61
N LYS A 466 -14.27 -5.83 -22.64
CA LYS A 466 -14.72 -6.57 -21.43
C LYS A 466 -13.57 -7.07 -20.55
N GLU A 467 -12.44 -6.39 -20.58
CA GLU A 467 -11.24 -6.73 -19.82
C GLU A 467 -11.17 -5.99 -18.48
N THR A 468 -12.28 -5.89 -17.76
CA THR A 468 -12.43 -5.11 -16.52
C THR A 468 -12.22 -5.96 -15.26
N LEU A 469 -12.06 -5.33 -14.09
CA LEU A 469 -11.97 -6.05 -12.81
C LEU A 469 -13.20 -6.92 -12.57
N SER A 470 -14.40 -6.41 -12.88
CA SER A 470 -15.66 -7.18 -12.78
C SER A 470 -15.77 -8.35 -13.76
N ASN A 471 -14.84 -8.50 -14.70
CA ASN A 471 -14.75 -9.66 -15.61
C ASN A 471 -13.50 -10.51 -15.34
N PHE A 472 -12.68 -10.14 -14.36
CA PHE A 472 -11.48 -10.86 -13.99
C PHE A 472 -11.77 -11.84 -12.83
N GLU A 473 -11.78 -13.13 -13.13
CA GLU A 473 -12.16 -14.20 -12.18
C GLU A 473 -11.34 -14.16 -10.89
N ALA A 474 -10.01 -14.00 -10.98
CA ALA A 474 -9.16 -13.93 -9.80
C ALA A 474 -9.48 -12.74 -8.88
N PHE A 475 -9.97 -11.62 -9.45
CA PHE A 475 -10.44 -10.49 -8.65
C PHE A 475 -11.80 -10.76 -8.00
N LYS A 476 -12.73 -11.42 -8.70
CA LYS A 476 -14.04 -11.79 -8.12
C LYS A 476 -13.88 -12.69 -6.90
N ASP A 477 -13.10 -13.76 -7.04
CA ASP A 477 -12.82 -14.71 -5.95
C ASP A 477 -12.12 -14.04 -4.75
N PHE A 478 -11.36 -12.98 -5.03
CA PHE A 478 -10.71 -12.18 -4.01
C PHE A 478 -11.70 -11.21 -3.32
N GLU A 479 -12.52 -10.50 -4.10
CA GLU A 479 -13.52 -9.56 -3.60
C GLU A 479 -14.59 -10.24 -2.75
N ASP A 480 -14.99 -11.48 -3.07
CA ASP A 480 -15.99 -12.25 -2.32
C ASP A 480 -15.62 -12.51 -0.85
N ARG A 481 -14.37 -12.24 -0.47
CA ARG A 481 -13.87 -12.32 0.92
C ARG A 481 -14.21 -11.08 1.74
N PHE A 482 -14.73 -10.04 1.11
CA PHE A 482 -15.06 -8.75 1.70
C PHE A 482 -16.58 -8.55 1.73
N GLU A 483 -17.04 -7.64 2.61
CA GLU A 483 -18.45 -7.24 2.57
C GLU A 483 -18.70 -6.45 1.30
N ASN A 484 -19.80 -6.70 0.59
CA ASN A 484 -20.13 -6.00 -0.66
C ASN A 484 -20.39 -4.48 -0.49
N ARG A 485 -20.57 -4.01 0.76
CA ARG A 485 -20.76 -2.60 1.09
C ARG A 485 -19.80 -2.16 2.19
N SER A 486 -19.09 -1.07 1.96
CA SER A 486 -18.10 -0.50 2.88
C SER A 486 -18.02 1.02 2.73
N SER A 487 -17.31 1.69 3.63
CA SER A 487 -17.01 3.13 3.45
C SER A 487 -15.66 3.36 2.81
N VAL A 488 -14.67 2.49 3.09
CA VAL A 488 -13.41 2.45 2.35
C VAL A 488 -13.15 1.03 1.91
N PHE A 489 -12.77 0.85 0.66
CA PHE A 489 -12.19 -0.39 0.16
C PHE A 489 -10.94 -0.06 -0.65
N THR A 490 -9.86 -0.78 -0.41
CA THR A 490 -8.61 -0.65 -1.14
C THR A 490 -8.26 -2.01 -1.70
N TYR A 491 -8.03 -2.08 -3.01
CA TYR A 491 -7.45 -3.22 -3.69
C TYR A 491 -6.11 -2.82 -4.30
N ILE A 492 -5.08 -3.63 -4.07
CA ILE A 492 -3.72 -3.45 -4.58
C ILE A 492 -3.33 -4.70 -5.37
N ASN A 493 -2.95 -4.49 -6.63
CA ASN A 493 -2.32 -5.50 -7.47
C ASN A 493 -0.81 -5.28 -7.49
N THR A 494 -0.06 -6.07 -6.73
CA THR A 494 1.39 -5.83 -6.54
C THR A 494 2.23 -6.01 -7.82
N PRO A 495 1.97 -6.98 -8.73
CA PRO A 495 2.60 -7.01 -10.05
C PRO A 495 2.45 -5.70 -10.83
N SER A 496 1.22 -5.15 -10.85
CA SER A 496 0.90 -3.93 -11.60
C SER A 496 1.44 -2.67 -10.90
N LEU A 497 1.51 -2.68 -9.56
CA LEU A 497 2.01 -1.57 -8.73
C LEU A 497 3.54 -1.49 -8.69
N TYR A 498 4.25 -2.58 -8.98
CA TYR A 498 5.71 -2.69 -8.81
C TYR A 498 6.49 -1.49 -9.40
N ASN A 499 6.16 -1.05 -10.61
CA ASN A 499 6.86 0.07 -11.25
C ASN A 499 6.67 1.38 -10.47
N SER A 500 5.46 1.63 -9.97
CA SER A 500 5.15 2.80 -9.15
C SER A 500 5.87 2.74 -7.80
N ALA A 501 5.87 1.57 -7.15
CA ALA A 501 6.62 1.34 -5.91
C ALA A 501 8.13 1.55 -6.12
N TYR A 502 8.69 1.01 -7.20
CA TYR A 502 10.09 1.17 -7.58
C TYR A 502 10.46 2.64 -7.82
N GLN A 503 9.57 3.42 -8.42
CA GLN A 503 9.81 4.86 -8.59
C GLN A 503 9.64 5.66 -7.30
N PHE A 504 8.84 5.20 -6.36
CA PHE A 504 8.57 5.87 -5.09
C PHE A 504 9.76 5.81 -4.13
N VAL A 505 10.45 4.66 -4.05
CA VAL A 505 11.51 4.43 -3.06
C VAL A 505 12.86 5.04 -3.45
N ASP A 506 13.77 5.18 -2.48
CA ASP A 506 15.12 5.71 -2.68
C ASP A 506 16.07 4.71 -3.39
N ASN A 507 17.30 5.14 -3.69
CA ASN A 507 18.21 4.36 -4.53
C ASN A 507 18.68 3.04 -3.88
N ASP A 508 18.85 3.00 -2.56
CA ASP A 508 19.26 1.78 -1.89
C ASP A 508 18.10 0.81 -1.76
N THR A 509 16.92 1.33 -1.44
CA THR A 509 15.68 0.53 -1.43
C THR A 509 15.33 0.01 -2.82
N LYS A 510 15.61 0.76 -3.91
CA LYS A 510 15.45 0.26 -5.29
C LYS A 510 16.29 -0.98 -5.57
N LYS A 511 17.54 -1.02 -5.09
CA LYS A 511 18.41 -2.20 -5.27
C LYS A 511 17.79 -3.41 -4.56
N GLN A 512 17.32 -3.22 -3.33
CA GLN A 512 16.67 -4.27 -2.56
C GLN A 512 15.35 -4.73 -3.21
N LEU A 513 14.50 -3.80 -3.62
CA LEU A 513 13.22 -4.12 -4.28
C LEU A 513 13.43 -4.87 -5.60
N LYS A 514 14.47 -4.49 -6.37
CA LYS A 514 14.84 -5.21 -7.60
C LYS A 514 15.34 -6.62 -7.31
N ALA A 515 16.21 -6.77 -6.32
CA ALA A 515 16.76 -8.08 -5.94
C ALA A 515 15.67 -9.01 -5.37
N ASN A 516 14.65 -8.45 -4.74
CA ASN A 516 13.57 -9.20 -4.09
C ASN A 516 12.22 -9.05 -4.82
N LYS A 517 12.24 -8.76 -6.13
CA LYS A 517 11.03 -8.50 -6.91
C LYS A 517 10.03 -9.66 -6.81
N ASP A 518 10.52 -10.89 -6.91
CA ASP A 518 9.67 -12.08 -6.92
C ASP A 518 8.89 -12.22 -5.60
N TYR A 519 9.54 -12.00 -4.46
CA TYR A 519 8.88 -12.01 -3.14
C TYR A 519 7.84 -10.89 -2.98
N PHE A 520 8.02 -9.75 -3.65
CA PHE A 520 7.07 -8.65 -3.63
C PHE A 520 5.81 -8.96 -4.45
N ILE A 521 5.97 -9.54 -5.65
CA ILE A 521 4.84 -9.79 -6.58
C ILE A 521 4.07 -11.09 -6.28
N CYS A 522 4.62 -12.01 -5.49
CA CYS A 522 3.94 -13.24 -5.06
C CYS A 522 2.77 -13.01 -4.10
N PHE A 523 2.50 -11.76 -3.72
CA PHE A 523 1.25 -11.36 -3.07
C PHE A 523 0.40 -10.55 -4.07
N PRO A 524 -0.14 -11.18 -5.13
CA PRO A 524 -0.69 -10.45 -6.26
C PRO A 524 -1.90 -9.60 -5.90
N GLN A 525 -2.61 -9.93 -4.81
CA GLN A 525 -3.82 -9.24 -4.39
C GLN A 525 -3.77 -8.93 -2.89
N ILE A 526 -3.84 -7.65 -2.55
CA ILE A 526 -3.94 -7.14 -1.18
C ILE A 526 -5.18 -6.27 -1.09
N GLY A 527 -6.01 -6.52 -0.08
CA GLY A 527 -7.28 -5.85 0.12
C GLY A 527 -7.37 -5.30 1.54
N LEU A 528 -7.88 -4.08 1.67
CA LEU A 528 -8.19 -3.46 2.96
C LEU A 528 -9.59 -2.87 2.92
N GLN A 529 -10.41 -3.17 3.92
CA GLN A 529 -11.77 -2.65 4.06
C GLN A 529 -11.91 -1.93 5.39
N LEU A 530 -12.49 -0.73 5.37
CA LEU A 530 -12.95 -0.01 6.56
C LEU A 530 -14.47 0.18 6.51
N THR A 531 -15.12 -0.23 7.58
CA THR A 531 -16.56 -0.20 7.77
C THR A 531 -16.88 0.60 9.03
N PRO A 532 -17.66 1.69 8.96
CA PRO A 532 -17.87 2.58 10.09
C PRO A 532 -18.73 1.90 11.14
N GLU A 533 -18.29 2.02 12.39
CA GLU A 533 -19.04 1.73 13.59
C GLU A 533 -19.07 2.97 14.49
N ASN A 534 -19.84 2.94 15.58
CA ASN A 534 -20.17 4.14 16.37
C ASN A 534 -18.97 5.01 16.76
N LYS A 535 -17.80 4.42 17.05
CA LYS A 535 -16.58 5.15 17.49
C LYS A 535 -15.33 4.87 16.67
N PHE A 536 -15.30 3.79 15.90
CA PHE A 536 -14.13 3.32 15.15
C PHE A 536 -14.56 2.78 13.78
N PHE A 537 -13.61 2.27 13.00
CA PHE A 537 -13.88 1.48 11.81
C PHE A 537 -13.59 0.01 12.10
N SER A 538 -14.56 -0.87 11.89
CA SER A 538 -14.27 -2.29 11.67
C SER A 538 -13.37 -2.41 10.45
N SER A 539 -12.30 -3.16 10.58
CA SER A 539 -11.18 -3.19 9.64
C SER A 539 -10.86 -4.62 9.26
N LYS A 540 -10.71 -4.87 7.96
CA LYS A 540 -10.33 -6.19 7.44
C LYS A 540 -9.21 -6.06 6.42
N ILE A 541 -8.19 -6.88 6.56
CA ILE A 541 -7.10 -7.03 5.58
C ILE A 541 -7.14 -8.46 5.05
N VAL A 542 -6.99 -8.62 3.74
CA VAL A 542 -6.79 -9.92 3.10
C VAL A 542 -5.59 -9.81 2.18
N MET A 543 -4.64 -10.72 2.30
CA MET A 543 -3.50 -10.85 1.41
C MET A 543 -3.50 -12.27 0.85
N GLN A 544 -3.50 -12.38 -0.48
CA GLN A 544 -3.40 -13.66 -1.16
C GLN A 544 -1.97 -13.87 -1.64
N TYR A 545 -1.43 -15.05 -1.36
CA TYR A 545 -0.19 -15.56 -1.92
C TYR A 545 -0.47 -16.48 -3.11
N ASP A 546 0.30 -16.28 -4.17
CA ASP A 546 0.35 -17.15 -5.33
C ASP A 546 1.83 -17.45 -5.65
N ASP A 547 2.10 -18.66 -6.16
CA ASP A 547 3.44 -18.98 -6.65
C ASP A 547 3.81 -18.11 -7.88
N LEU A 548 5.10 -18.02 -8.14
CA LEU A 548 5.63 -17.13 -9.18
C LEU A 548 5.14 -17.47 -10.60
N GLU A 549 4.85 -18.74 -10.90
CA GLU A 549 4.33 -19.14 -12.20
C GLU A 549 2.86 -18.72 -12.35
N SER A 550 2.03 -18.96 -11.32
CA SER A 550 0.66 -18.44 -11.27
C SER A 550 0.63 -16.92 -11.47
N VAL A 551 1.46 -16.17 -10.74
CA VAL A 551 1.53 -14.71 -10.86
C VAL A 551 1.89 -14.26 -12.28
N LYS A 552 2.89 -14.91 -12.89
CA LYS A 552 3.31 -14.60 -14.27
C LYS A 552 2.22 -14.87 -15.31
N ASN A 553 1.38 -15.87 -15.08
CA ASN A 553 0.32 -16.25 -16.02
C ASN A 553 -0.94 -15.39 -15.85
N ASN A 554 -1.29 -15.03 -14.60
CA ASN A 554 -2.59 -14.46 -14.28
C ASN A 554 -2.56 -12.94 -14.04
N PHE A 555 -1.43 -12.38 -13.60
CA PHE A 555 -1.33 -10.98 -13.17
C PHE A 555 -0.25 -10.17 -13.90
N ILE A 556 0.65 -10.83 -14.64
CA ILE A 556 1.56 -10.13 -15.55
C ILE A 556 0.90 -10.07 -16.93
N PHE A 557 0.20 -8.97 -17.15
CA PHE A 557 -0.43 -8.70 -18.44
C PHE A 557 0.68 -8.50 -19.47
N LYS A 558 0.77 -9.42 -20.43
CA LYS A 558 1.58 -9.20 -21.62
C LYS A 558 0.98 -7.98 -22.29
N GLU A 559 1.75 -6.89 -22.39
CA GLU A 559 1.46 -5.89 -23.40
C GLU A 559 1.34 -6.69 -24.69
N GLU A 560 0.15 -6.70 -25.32
CA GLU A 560 0.10 -7.06 -26.73
C GLU A 560 1.21 -6.25 -27.33
N LYS A 561 2.20 -6.95 -27.92
CA LYS A 561 3.21 -6.27 -28.69
C LYS A 561 2.40 -5.44 -29.68
N GLN A 562 2.22 -4.14 -29.40
CA GLN A 562 2.07 -3.16 -30.45
C GLN A 562 3.06 -3.63 -31.46
N TYR A 563 2.62 -3.87 -32.70
CA TYR A 563 3.47 -4.22 -33.82
C TYR A 563 4.56 -3.15 -33.91
N THR A 564 5.54 -3.28 -33.04
CA THR A 564 6.86 -2.75 -33.07
C THR A 564 7.40 -3.66 -34.13
N SER A 565 7.26 -3.22 -35.38
CA SER A 565 7.98 -3.81 -36.48
C SER A 565 9.36 -4.11 -35.93
N SER A 566 9.62 -5.39 -35.76
CA SER A 566 10.79 -5.90 -35.07
C SER A 566 11.99 -5.37 -35.81
N TYR A 567 12.77 -4.51 -35.14
CA TYR A 567 13.97 -3.91 -35.70
C TYR A 567 13.73 -3.02 -36.93
N SER A 568 14.63 -2.08 -37.11
CA SER A 568 14.79 -1.21 -38.27
C SER A 568 15.22 -2.04 -39.50
N ILE A 569 14.40 -3.01 -39.89
CA ILE A 569 14.59 -3.74 -41.14
C ILE A 569 14.20 -2.75 -42.24
N GLU A 570 15.15 -2.50 -43.13
CA GLU A 570 14.91 -1.73 -44.35
C GLU A 570 13.77 -2.37 -45.14
N ILE A 571 12.80 -1.54 -45.56
CA ILE A 571 11.74 -1.97 -46.47
C ILE A 571 12.38 -2.23 -47.83
N THR A 572 12.28 -3.46 -48.32
CA THR A 572 12.70 -3.88 -49.67
C THR A 572 11.54 -4.61 -50.35
N GLU A 573 11.58 -4.76 -51.67
CA GLU A 573 10.52 -5.49 -52.39
C GLU A 573 10.39 -6.96 -51.91
N GLU A 574 11.47 -7.56 -51.42
CA GLU A 574 11.52 -8.97 -51.00
C GLU A 574 10.95 -9.22 -49.60
N ASN A 575 11.06 -8.26 -48.68
CA ASN A 575 10.66 -8.41 -47.28
C ASN A 575 9.36 -7.68 -46.91
N LEU A 576 8.73 -7.02 -47.89
CA LEU A 576 7.52 -6.23 -47.69
C LEU A 576 6.25 -7.09 -47.70
N ASP A 577 5.53 -7.10 -46.58
CA ASP A 577 4.14 -7.57 -46.55
C ASP A 577 3.17 -6.43 -46.90
N LYS A 578 2.59 -6.51 -48.09
CA LYS A 578 1.65 -5.50 -48.63
C LYS A 578 0.37 -5.36 -47.80
N ASN A 579 -0.04 -6.40 -47.07
CA ASN A 579 -1.26 -6.36 -46.26
C ASN A 579 -1.05 -5.62 -44.93
N THR A 580 0.19 -5.53 -44.45
CA THR A 580 0.50 -4.99 -43.12
C THR A 580 1.40 -3.75 -43.14
N VAL A 581 2.06 -3.44 -44.27
CA VAL A 581 2.98 -2.29 -44.40
C VAL A 581 2.38 -0.94 -43.98
N PHE A 582 1.08 -0.71 -44.22
CA PHE A 582 0.39 0.51 -43.82
C PHE A 582 -0.45 0.33 -42.55
N ASN A 583 -0.37 -0.82 -41.87
CA ASN A 583 -0.98 -1.01 -40.56
C ASN A 583 -0.14 -0.32 -39.47
N VAL A 584 -0.28 0.99 -39.39
CA VAL A 584 0.47 1.82 -38.45
C VAL A 584 -0.09 1.62 -37.04
N ALA A 585 0.80 1.40 -36.07
CA ALA A 585 0.45 1.32 -34.65
C ALA A 585 -0.42 2.51 -34.21
N GLU A 586 -1.37 2.25 -33.30
CA GLU A 586 -2.20 3.30 -32.73
C GLU A 586 -1.31 4.34 -32.04
N LEU A 587 -1.57 5.63 -32.31
CA LEU A 587 -0.84 6.74 -31.74
C LEU A 587 -1.66 7.36 -30.62
N TYR A 588 -0.97 7.73 -29.54
CA TYR A 588 -1.60 8.24 -28.33
C TYR A 588 -1.11 9.65 -28.00
N PRO A 589 -1.58 10.69 -28.72
CA PRO A 589 -1.23 12.08 -28.40
C PRO A 589 -1.55 12.41 -26.95
N THR A 590 -0.55 12.94 -26.24
CA THR A 590 -0.67 13.35 -24.83
C THR A 590 -1.36 14.71 -24.68
N ASP A 591 -1.26 15.56 -25.71
CA ASP A 591 -1.97 16.82 -25.84
C ASP A 591 -2.89 16.78 -27.06
N LEU A 592 -4.18 16.70 -26.81
CA LEU A 592 -5.21 16.64 -27.86
C LEU A 592 -5.47 18.01 -28.50
N THR A 593 -4.90 19.10 -27.97
CA THR A 593 -4.98 20.44 -28.54
C THR A 593 -3.84 20.75 -29.52
N ALA A 594 -2.78 19.94 -29.51
CA ALA A 594 -1.63 20.10 -30.38
C ALA A 594 -2.03 19.98 -31.86
N LYS A 595 -1.30 20.71 -32.72
CA LYS A 595 -1.46 20.61 -34.19
C LYS A 595 -0.70 19.44 -34.79
N THR A 596 0.30 18.94 -34.06
CA THR A 596 1.20 17.88 -34.49
C THR A 596 1.56 17.00 -33.30
N PHE A 597 1.73 15.70 -33.54
CA PHE A 597 2.27 14.75 -32.58
C PHE A 597 3.55 14.14 -33.14
N THR A 598 4.59 14.09 -32.31
CA THR A 598 5.89 13.53 -32.67
C THR A 598 6.30 12.48 -31.65
N LYS A 599 6.59 11.26 -32.11
CA LYS A 599 7.24 10.20 -31.34
C LYS A 599 8.70 10.13 -31.76
N ASN A 600 9.63 10.14 -30.82
CA ASN A 600 11.08 10.08 -31.09
C ASN A 600 11.66 8.69 -30.81
N TYR A 601 12.75 8.35 -31.49
CA TYR A 601 13.65 7.26 -31.12
C TYR A 601 14.45 7.60 -29.86
N THR A 602 15.11 6.59 -29.27
CA THR A 602 16.02 6.77 -28.12
C THR A 602 17.19 7.70 -28.43
N ASN A 603 17.58 7.81 -29.71
CA ASN A 603 18.61 8.74 -30.19
C ASN A 603 18.11 10.19 -30.36
N GLY A 604 16.84 10.48 -30.04
CA GLY A 604 16.23 11.81 -30.13
C GLY A 604 15.70 12.21 -31.50
N LYS A 605 15.97 11.45 -32.58
CA LYS A 605 15.41 11.73 -33.91
C LYS A 605 13.93 11.36 -33.99
N PRO A 606 13.13 12.04 -34.83
CA PRO A 606 11.72 11.69 -35.01
C PRO A 606 11.59 10.29 -35.58
N HIS A 607 10.73 9.50 -34.96
CA HIS A 607 10.28 8.20 -35.46
C HIS A 607 8.96 8.36 -36.21
N ILE A 608 7.99 9.07 -35.63
CA ILE A 608 6.68 9.32 -36.25
C ILE A 608 6.32 10.79 -36.07
N VAL A 609 5.80 11.42 -37.12
CA VAL A 609 5.20 12.75 -37.11
C VAL A 609 3.82 12.68 -37.75
N VAL A 610 2.80 13.15 -37.06
CA VAL A 610 1.42 13.20 -37.58
C VAL A 610 0.77 14.54 -37.29
N GLU A 611 0.06 15.08 -38.27
CA GLU A 611 -0.79 16.25 -38.08
C GLU A 611 -2.09 15.86 -37.35
N LEU A 612 -2.48 16.72 -36.42
CA LEU A 612 -3.67 16.54 -35.61
C LEU A 612 -4.65 17.67 -35.88
N LYS A 613 -5.93 17.30 -36.00
CA LYS A 613 -7.05 18.24 -35.96
C LYS A 613 -8.06 17.69 -34.97
N ASP A 614 -8.30 18.49 -33.94
CA ASP A 614 -9.21 18.15 -32.86
C ASP A 614 -8.82 16.84 -32.16
N GLY A 615 -7.52 16.69 -31.87
CA GLY A 615 -6.93 15.51 -31.21
C GLY A 615 -6.96 14.20 -32.01
N LEU A 616 -7.57 14.21 -33.19
CA LEU A 616 -7.58 13.09 -34.14
C LEU A 616 -6.48 13.28 -35.19
N LYS A 617 -5.92 12.18 -35.71
CA LYS A 617 -5.02 12.21 -36.87
C LYS A 617 -5.76 12.81 -38.06
N HIS A 618 -5.25 13.92 -38.57
CA HIS A 618 -5.89 14.68 -39.64
C HIS A 618 -4.87 15.55 -40.37
N GLY A 619 -4.48 15.11 -41.57
CA GLY A 619 -3.42 15.73 -42.34
C GLY A 619 -2.29 14.75 -42.63
N LYS A 620 -1.08 15.26 -42.76
CA LYS A 620 0.11 14.49 -43.16
C LYS A 620 0.56 13.53 -42.06
N TYR A 621 0.93 12.32 -42.46
CA TYR A 621 1.60 11.32 -41.63
C TYR A 621 2.97 10.98 -42.24
N GLN A 622 3.99 10.87 -41.37
CA GLN A 622 5.34 10.48 -41.74
C GLN A 622 5.94 9.57 -40.67
N GLU A 623 6.52 8.45 -41.10
CA GLU A 623 7.37 7.57 -40.29
C GLU A 623 8.79 7.60 -40.84
N PHE A 624 9.79 7.55 -39.97
CA PHE A 624 11.20 7.65 -40.33
C PHE A 624 12.01 6.48 -39.77
N TYR A 625 13.07 6.10 -40.47
CA TYR A 625 14.10 5.20 -39.96
C TYR A 625 14.94 5.87 -38.85
N PRO A 626 15.69 5.11 -38.02
CA PRO A 626 16.53 5.68 -36.96
C PRO A 626 17.59 6.68 -37.43
N ASN A 627 17.99 6.60 -38.71
CA ASN A 627 18.91 7.55 -39.35
C ASN A 627 18.23 8.88 -39.75
N GLY A 628 16.90 8.95 -39.75
CA GLY A 628 16.08 10.13 -40.10
C GLY A 628 15.49 10.09 -41.51
N ILE A 629 15.74 9.03 -42.28
CA ILE A 629 15.23 8.86 -43.65
C ILE A 629 13.74 8.52 -43.61
N LEU A 630 12.95 9.05 -44.55
CA LEU A 630 11.51 8.79 -44.63
C LEU A 630 11.27 7.30 -44.93
N LYS A 631 10.46 6.65 -44.11
CA LYS A 631 10.10 5.22 -44.23
C LYS A 631 8.70 5.06 -44.80
N ILE A 632 7.70 5.72 -44.21
CA ILE A 632 6.30 5.70 -44.68
C ILE A 632 5.76 7.11 -44.72
N SER A 633 4.92 7.41 -45.71
CA SER A 633 4.14 8.65 -45.74
C SER A 633 2.71 8.40 -46.20
N GLY A 634 1.78 9.18 -45.66
CA GLY A 634 0.37 9.06 -45.97
C GLY A 634 -0.42 10.27 -45.48
N LYS A 635 -1.75 10.15 -45.55
CA LYS A 635 -2.66 11.14 -44.99
C LYS A 635 -3.73 10.48 -44.15
N TYR A 636 -4.13 11.19 -43.11
CA TYR A 636 -5.28 10.86 -42.29
C TYR A 636 -6.40 11.89 -42.45
N ARG A 637 -7.64 11.45 -42.29
CA ARG A 637 -8.80 12.32 -42.11
C ARG A 637 -9.69 11.74 -41.02
N LYS A 638 -9.69 12.38 -39.85
CA LYS A 638 -10.48 11.96 -38.67
C LYS A 638 -10.13 10.51 -38.27
N ASP A 639 -8.85 10.26 -38.01
CA ASP A 639 -8.25 8.95 -37.66
C ASP A 639 -8.33 7.84 -38.70
N LYS A 640 -9.01 8.06 -39.84
CA LYS A 640 -9.02 7.13 -40.97
C LYS A 640 -7.89 7.44 -41.93
N GLN A 641 -7.15 6.41 -42.35
CA GLN A 641 -6.19 6.52 -43.44
C GLN A 641 -6.93 6.86 -44.72
N VAL A 642 -6.42 7.83 -45.48
CA VAL A 642 -7.04 8.26 -46.73
C VAL A 642 -5.98 8.59 -47.78
N GLY A 643 -6.32 8.34 -49.04
CA GLY A 643 -5.51 8.74 -50.17
C GLY A 643 -4.28 7.85 -50.34
N LEU A 644 -3.25 8.39 -50.99
CA LEU A 644 -2.09 7.62 -51.40
C LEU A 644 -1.06 7.50 -50.27
N TRP A 645 -0.81 6.27 -49.86
CA TRP A 645 0.24 5.87 -48.93
C TRP A 645 1.47 5.36 -49.70
N ARG A 646 2.66 5.61 -49.15
CA ARG A 646 3.95 5.29 -49.79
C ARG A 646 4.93 4.73 -48.75
N ALA A 647 5.68 3.71 -49.14
CA ALA A 647 6.77 3.11 -48.37
C ALA A 647 8.09 3.24 -49.14
N TYR A 648 9.18 3.55 -48.41
CA TYR A 648 10.50 3.86 -48.97
C TYR A 648 11.59 3.03 -48.30
N ASN A 649 12.67 2.73 -49.04
CA ASN A 649 13.87 2.05 -48.53
C ASN A 649 14.86 3.06 -47.86
N LEU A 650 16.05 2.62 -47.45
CA LEU A 650 17.06 3.51 -46.85
C LEU A 650 17.75 4.43 -47.86
N ASN A 651 17.60 4.18 -49.16
CA ASN A 651 18.09 5.03 -50.24
C ASN A 651 17.05 6.06 -50.72
N GLU A 652 15.90 6.17 -50.03
CA GLU A 652 14.77 7.03 -50.39
C GLU A 652 14.00 6.62 -51.65
N ASP A 653 14.27 5.42 -52.19
CA ASP A 653 13.52 4.87 -53.31
C ASP A 653 12.13 4.43 -52.87
N LEU A 654 11.12 4.69 -53.71
CA LEU A 654 9.75 4.24 -53.48
C LEU A 654 9.63 2.73 -53.75
N VAL A 655 9.39 1.95 -52.70
CA VAL A 655 9.25 0.49 -52.79
C VAL A 655 7.80 0.08 -53.05
N TYR A 656 6.84 0.74 -52.39
CA TYR A 656 5.42 0.41 -52.52
C TYR A 656 4.52 1.62 -52.31
N LYS A 657 3.37 1.60 -52.98
CA LYS A 657 2.31 2.59 -52.80
C LYS A 657 0.94 1.94 -52.92
N ASP A 658 0.00 2.40 -52.12
CA ASP A 658 -1.40 1.96 -52.18
C ASP A 658 -2.35 3.12 -51.85
N ARG A 659 -3.57 3.06 -52.37
CA ARG A 659 -4.60 4.09 -52.15
C ARG A 659 -5.68 3.55 -51.24
N LEU A 660 -5.75 4.12 -50.03
CA LEU A 660 -6.69 3.77 -48.97
C LEU A 660 -7.89 4.72 -48.89
#